data_AF-A0A3D3USB3-F1
#
_entry.id   AF-A0A3D3USB3-F1
#
_cell.length_a   1.000
_cell.length_b   1.000
_cell.length_c   1.000
_cell.angle_alpha   90.00
_cell.angle_beta   90.00
_cell.angle_gamma   90.00
#
_symmetry.space_group_name_H-M   'P 1'
#
loop_
_entity.id
_entity.type
_entity.pdbx_description
1 polymer ?
#
loop_
_entity_poly.entity_id
_entity_poly.type
_entity_poly.pdbx_seq_one_letter_code
_entity_poly.pdbx_strand_id
1 'polypeptide(L)'
;MVTSLWQGYNSYKLCHVIMGFSEGYFFRSCVNYGIALQYDNKFSIIKTGISELSPPGKDKEMKGHVLFGSIRFCAVALFCLFAYSTDLSSADEFAPGIQELYRLDRLGMFKESTKVASISSYDRTGGNNDGFGRQYSFVRKEKDGLVLADLQGPGVIYRIWTPTPTDDMLEFYFDGENEPSIQVKFRELFMGRHPVFVRPLVGYGAGGFYSYVPLTFEKSCKVFIRAERLQFYQINFATYPEGTAIVSFPNQPADEYSSHLEKAREVFGSYGSDISSYVIPPGGSIERFNTKVRLKPSEAVRIFETNRPGRVVGIRISPPEALADKDRGVILRAYWDGDEEPAILSPAGDFFGYAWGEPATKSLPVGTANGASYCYFPMPFDKSARIELFSQQRSAKETELEAEVIFVPVARRENEGKFYAIWRRENPTTKGKPFTFIETGGRGHLVGFIQQSQGFESGNTYFFEGDDQTTIDGELVIHGTGSEDFYNGGWYDVAGRWDAKRSFPLSGCIGYKKHLGRTGGYRFLLGDAYSYRKSILQTIEHAPTANELLNDYCAVTYLYSQDRPTCEFALPPATERKVIDLKHIVFATWWNIPISAFSYRNGTLTKNREKLDGRDVRFLSLRAEGGDTFGHHFICFVCELPAAGKYSISLDTVKGPSLGMVQMFVDEAPAGPQVDLYADQRKPAPDQYVGTLNLAEGPNKLLFKLVGKNAESQGLRLDLTNIICERID
;
A
#
# COMPACT_ATOMS: atom_id res chain seq x y z
N MET A 1 -32.37 39.78 42.43
CA MET A 1 -31.64 40.64 43.39
C MET A 1 -30.21 40.15 43.48
N VAL A 2 -29.25 41.07 43.70
CA VAL A 2 -27.85 40.80 44.14
C VAL A 2 -27.10 39.73 43.31
N THR A 3 -26.63 40.04 42.10
CA THR A 3 -25.28 40.60 41.77
C THR A 3 -24.09 39.68 42.05
N SER A 4 -23.40 39.29 40.97
CA SER A 4 -22.10 38.60 40.94
C SER A 4 -20.91 39.53 41.20
N LEU A 5 -19.80 38.98 41.69
CA LEU A 5 -18.46 39.62 41.67
C LEU A 5 -17.38 38.61 41.22
N TRP A 6 -16.17 39.11 40.97
CA TRP A 6 -15.17 38.52 40.05
C TRP A 6 -13.91 37.97 40.75
N GLN A 7 -12.98 37.44 39.93
CA GLN A 7 -11.63 36.89 40.24
C GLN A 7 -11.58 35.41 40.70
N GLY A 8 -10.59 34.60 40.30
CA GLY A 8 -9.58 34.80 39.24
C GLY A 8 -8.30 33.94 39.41
N TYR A 9 -8.00 33.05 38.45
CA TYR A 9 -6.83 32.14 38.42
C TYR A 9 -6.79 31.09 39.57
N ASN A 10 -6.09 29.94 39.48
CA ASN A 10 -5.27 29.38 38.40
C ASN A 10 -5.42 27.84 38.28
N SER A 11 -4.83 27.29 37.21
CA SER A 11 -4.70 25.85 36.84
C SER A 11 -4.59 24.80 37.97
N TYR A 12 -5.24 23.63 37.79
CA TYR A 12 -4.56 22.32 37.65
C TYR A 12 -5.51 21.24 37.12
N LYS A 13 -4.98 20.17 36.50
CA LYS A 13 -5.75 19.01 35.99
C LYS A 13 -6.14 18.08 37.13
N LEU A 14 -7.39 17.60 37.14
CA LEU A 14 -7.76 16.39 37.87
C LEU A 14 -8.89 15.64 37.11
N CYS A 15 -8.68 14.35 36.84
CA CYS A 15 -9.74 13.47 36.35
C CYS A 15 -10.42 12.79 37.54
N HIS A 16 -11.75 12.77 37.58
CA HIS A 16 -12.48 11.85 38.45
C HIS A 16 -13.64 11.17 37.71
N VAL A 17 -13.48 9.86 37.56
CA VAL A 17 -14.41 8.81 38.04
C VAL A 17 -15.91 9.09 37.88
N ILE A 18 -16.57 8.22 37.11
CA ILE A 18 -17.95 7.78 37.35
C ILE A 18 -17.88 6.28 37.66
N MET A 19 -18.56 5.84 38.73
CA MET A 19 -18.70 4.42 39.09
C MET A 19 -20.02 3.86 38.54
N GLY A 20 -20.01 2.58 38.15
CA GLY A 20 -21.22 1.83 37.77
C GLY A 20 -20.95 0.33 37.77
N PHE A 21 -21.52 -0.38 38.74
CA PHE A 21 -21.44 -1.85 38.83
C PHE A 21 -22.64 -2.49 38.12
N SER A 22 -22.41 -3.53 37.31
CA SER A 22 -23.05 -4.84 37.51
C SER A 22 -22.50 -5.95 36.57
N GLU A 23 -22.08 -7.04 37.21
CA GLU A 23 -22.11 -8.47 36.82
C GLU A 23 -22.17 -8.87 35.32
N GLY A 24 -21.08 -9.52 34.86
CA GLY A 24 -21.01 -10.26 33.60
C GLY A 24 -19.83 -11.25 33.61
N TYR A 25 -20.10 -12.55 33.48
CA TYR A 25 -19.16 -13.64 33.78
C TYR A 25 -17.96 -13.79 32.82
N PHE A 26 -16.87 -14.35 33.37
CA PHE A 26 -15.70 -14.96 32.69
C PHE A 26 -14.82 -14.10 31.78
N PHE A 27 -13.78 -13.51 32.38
CA PHE A 27 -12.47 -13.42 31.74
C PHE A 27 -11.71 -14.75 31.91
N ARG A 28 -11.09 -15.26 30.84
CA ARG A 28 -10.02 -16.26 30.95
C ARG A 28 -8.95 -16.02 29.90
N SER A 29 -7.96 -15.19 30.26
CA SER A 29 -6.73 -15.01 29.50
C SER A 29 -5.55 -15.14 30.47
N CYS A 30 -4.99 -16.34 30.54
CA CYS A 30 -3.68 -16.58 31.15
C CYS A 30 -2.75 -17.10 30.05
N VAL A 31 -1.74 -16.29 29.77
CA VAL A 31 -0.59 -16.64 28.92
C VAL A 31 0.33 -17.61 29.67
N ASN A 32 0.98 -18.49 28.89
CA ASN A 32 2.08 -19.38 29.25
C ASN A 32 1.84 -20.52 30.27
N TYR A 33 2.01 -21.74 29.77
CA TYR A 33 2.43 -22.88 30.58
C TYR A 33 3.89 -22.69 31.02
N GLY A 34 4.11 -22.61 32.33
CA GLY A 34 5.39 -22.89 32.97
C GLY A 34 5.12 -23.88 34.10
N ILE A 35 5.67 -25.09 34.02
CA ILE A 35 5.36 -26.15 34.99
C ILE A 35 6.04 -25.86 36.33
N ALA A 36 5.23 -25.60 37.36
CA ALA A 36 5.67 -25.51 38.74
C ALA A 36 5.06 -26.66 39.56
N LEU A 37 5.92 -27.48 40.17
CA LEU A 37 5.54 -28.32 41.30
C LEU A 37 5.98 -27.59 42.58
N GLN A 38 5.01 -27.03 43.30
CA GLN A 38 5.23 -26.36 44.58
C GLN A 38 4.77 -27.27 45.73
N TYR A 39 5.57 -27.32 46.79
CA TYR A 39 5.18 -27.81 48.12
C TYR A 39 5.48 -26.72 49.15
N ASP A 40 4.51 -26.41 49.99
CA ASP A 40 4.60 -25.32 50.98
C ASP A 40 5.25 -25.77 52.30
N ASN A 41 6.13 -24.95 52.88
CA ASN A 41 5.79 -24.10 54.04
C ASN A 41 7.03 -23.45 54.74
N LYS A 42 6.97 -22.11 54.87
CA LYS A 42 7.26 -21.31 56.10
C LYS A 42 8.58 -21.47 56.88
N PHE A 43 9.36 -20.36 56.91
CA PHE A 43 10.11 -19.79 58.06
C PHE A 43 11.27 -20.64 58.69
N SER A 44 12.44 -20.12 59.10
CA SER A 44 12.89 -18.75 59.45
C SER A 44 14.37 -18.47 59.14
N ILE A 45 14.74 -17.18 59.27
CA ILE A 45 16.07 -16.55 59.13
C ILE A 45 17.19 -17.18 59.98
N ILE A 46 18.40 -17.36 59.40
CA ILE A 46 19.71 -17.16 60.08
C ILE A 46 20.66 -16.40 59.12
N LYS A 47 21.54 -15.53 59.66
CA LYS A 47 22.61 -14.83 58.93
C LYS A 47 23.95 -15.59 59.04
N THR A 48 24.72 -15.62 57.94
CA THR A 48 26.19 -15.71 57.96
C THR A 48 26.81 -15.17 56.66
N GLY A 49 28.10 -14.84 56.70
CA GLY A 49 28.98 -14.47 55.59
C GLY A 49 30.43 -14.48 56.10
N ILE A 50 31.41 -14.01 55.29
CA ILE A 50 32.88 -13.98 55.58
C ILE A 50 33.55 -15.38 55.47
N SER A 51 34.70 -15.62 54.82
CA SER A 51 35.47 -14.87 53.79
C SER A 51 36.55 -15.75 53.10
N GLU A 52 37.02 -15.30 51.93
CA GLU A 52 38.36 -15.39 51.29
C GLU A 52 39.44 -16.45 51.69
N LEU A 53 40.16 -16.99 50.68
CA LEU A 53 41.64 -16.95 50.53
C LEU A 53 42.15 -17.56 49.19
N SER A 54 43.39 -17.23 48.75
CA SER A 54 44.08 -17.64 47.49
C SER A 54 45.55 -17.09 47.47
N PRO A 55 46.46 -17.35 46.47
CA PRO A 55 46.57 -18.39 45.42
C PRO A 55 47.75 -19.37 45.79
N PRO A 56 48.97 -19.54 45.17
CA PRO A 56 49.61 -19.32 43.84
C PRO A 56 49.95 -20.67 43.11
N GLY A 57 50.77 -20.82 42.03
CA GLY A 57 51.32 -19.91 40.99
C GLY A 57 52.74 -20.26 40.43
N LYS A 58 52.92 -20.18 39.09
CA LYS A 58 54.17 -20.07 38.24
C LYS A 58 55.09 -21.28 37.84
N ASP A 59 55.41 -21.29 36.52
CA ASP A 59 56.69 -21.51 35.78
C ASP A 59 57.53 -22.83 35.73
N LYS A 60 58.05 -23.11 34.51
CA LYS A 60 59.36 -23.72 34.08
C LYS A 60 59.62 -25.23 33.78
N GLU A 61 60.05 -25.46 32.52
CA GLU A 61 61.24 -26.21 32.01
C GLU A 61 61.59 -27.70 32.31
N MET A 62 61.47 -28.53 31.25
CA MET A 62 62.55 -29.30 30.55
C MET A 62 63.14 -30.66 31.06
N LYS A 63 63.36 -31.56 30.09
CA LYS A 63 64.26 -32.77 30.01
C LYS A 63 63.78 -34.14 30.57
N GLY A 64 64.00 -35.22 29.79
CA GLY A 64 63.78 -36.61 30.22
C GLY A 64 63.83 -37.68 29.11
N HIS A 65 65.02 -38.26 28.90
CA HIS A 65 65.37 -39.48 28.12
C HIS A 65 64.61 -40.77 28.60
N VAL A 66 64.55 -41.96 27.95
CA VAL A 66 65.03 -42.55 26.67
C VAL A 66 64.41 -43.96 26.52
N LEU A 67 64.18 -44.49 25.29
CA LEU A 67 64.60 -45.86 24.88
C LEU A 67 64.40 -46.15 23.37
N PHE A 68 64.98 -47.26 22.88
CA PHE A 68 65.20 -47.60 21.47
C PHE A 68 64.09 -48.45 20.83
N GLY A 69 63.95 -48.32 19.49
CA GLY A 69 63.24 -49.25 18.61
C GLY A 69 63.50 -48.92 17.15
N SER A 70 64.30 -49.73 16.45
CA SER A 70 64.86 -49.38 15.12
C SER A 70 64.23 -50.15 13.97
N ILE A 71 64.02 -49.48 12.82
CA ILE A 71 64.18 -50.04 11.46
C ILE A 71 64.28 -48.87 10.45
N ARG A 72 64.99 -49.07 9.32
CA ARG A 72 65.23 -48.08 8.27
C ARG A 72 64.18 -48.16 7.16
N PHE A 73 63.82 -47.05 6.53
CA PHE A 73 63.67 -46.97 5.06
C PHE A 73 63.91 -45.53 4.55
N CYS A 74 63.88 -45.34 3.22
CA CYS A 74 64.58 -44.27 2.50
C CYS A 74 63.78 -42.98 2.23
N ALA A 75 64.49 -42.00 1.66
CA ALA A 75 64.11 -40.61 1.49
C ALA A 75 62.87 -40.31 0.61
N VAL A 76 62.09 -39.32 1.09
CA VAL A 76 61.60 -38.14 0.35
C VAL A 76 61.17 -38.32 -1.12
N ALA A 77 59.85 -38.28 -1.35
CA ALA A 77 59.23 -37.48 -2.42
C ALA A 77 57.76 -37.17 -2.06
N LEU A 78 57.20 -36.12 -2.67
CA LEU A 78 55.83 -35.64 -2.42
C LEU A 78 54.78 -36.68 -2.82
N PHE A 79 53.80 -36.93 -1.94
CA PHE A 79 52.40 -37.12 -2.35
C PHE A 79 51.46 -36.68 -1.23
N CYS A 80 51.03 -35.42 -1.28
CA CYS A 80 50.01 -34.91 -0.38
C CYS A 80 48.64 -35.47 -0.76
N LEU A 81 47.96 -36.06 0.22
CA LEU A 81 46.51 -36.24 0.35
C LEU A 81 45.66 -35.71 -0.84
N PHE A 82 45.47 -36.56 -1.86
CA PHE A 82 44.27 -36.47 -2.72
C PHE A 82 43.08 -37.13 -2.02
N ALA A 83 42.80 -36.66 -0.81
CA ALA A 83 41.47 -36.78 -0.24
C ALA A 83 40.61 -35.74 -0.97
N TYR A 84 39.94 -36.16 -2.04
CA TYR A 84 38.81 -35.41 -2.58
C TYR A 84 37.68 -35.45 -1.54
N SER A 85 37.77 -34.54 -0.57
CA SER A 85 36.57 -33.97 0.05
C SER A 85 35.84 -33.24 -1.07
N THR A 86 35.00 -33.97 -1.80
CA THR A 86 33.87 -33.35 -2.48
C THR A 86 33.00 -32.76 -1.40
N ASP A 87 33.28 -31.51 -1.04
CA ASP A 87 32.29 -30.65 -0.43
C ASP A 87 31.12 -30.60 -1.42
N LEU A 88 30.15 -31.48 -1.16
CA LEU A 88 28.78 -31.29 -1.57
C LEU A 88 28.28 -30.05 -0.82
N SER A 89 28.74 -28.90 -1.30
CA SER A 89 27.96 -27.68 -1.30
C SER A 89 26.60 -28.08 -1.84
N SER A 90 25.63 -28.21 -0.93
CA SER A 90 24.23 -28.32 -1.33
C SER A 90 23.96 -27.08 -2.18
N ALA A 91 23.73 -27.28 -3.47
CA ALA A 91 23.30 -26.20 -4.33
C ALA A 91 22.10 -25.52 -3.66
N ASP A 92 22.01 -24.19 -3.72
CA ASP A 92 20.95 -23.42 -3.07
C ASP A 92 19.60 -23.75 -3.73
N GLU A 93 18.97 -24.83 -3.25
CA GLU A 93 17.95 -25.62 -3.91
C GLU A 93 16.63 -24.85 -3.95
N PHE A 94 16.50 -24.10 -5.04
CA PHE A 94 15.46 -23.12 -5.27
C PHE A 94 14.64 -23.52 -6.48
N ALA A 95 13.37 -23.83 -6.24
CA ALA A 95 12.37 -24.05 -7.26
C ALA A 95 11.45 -22.82 -7.38
N PRO A 96 10.99 -22.45 -8.61
CA PRO A 96 9.91 -21.49 -8.80
C PRO A 96 8.64 -21.87 -8.02
N GLY A 97 7.90 -20.87 -7.54
CA GLY A 97 6.74 -21.07 -6.68
C GLY A 97 6.94 -20.51 -5.27
N ILE A 98 6.58 -21.28 -4.25
CA ILE A 98 6.43 -20.78 -2.87
C ILE A 98 7.72 -20.24 -2.22
N GLN A 99 8.90 -20.66 -2.71
CA GLN A 99 10.17 -20.09 -2.24
C GLN A 99 10.32 -18.59 -2.55
N GLU A 100 9.74 -18.11 -3.65
CA GLU A 100 9.76 -16.68 -4.06
C GLU A 100 9.10 -15.75 -3.04
N LEU A 101 8.29 -16.29 -2.12
CA LEU A 101 7.58 -15.50 -1.10
C LEU A 101 8.40 -15.24 0.17
N TYR A 102 9.47 -15.99 0.41
CA TYR A 102 10.30 -15.85 1.62
C TYR A 102 11.82 -15.77 1.34
N ARG A 103 12.31 -16.23 0.19
CA ARG A 103 13.70 -16.06 -0.27
C ARG A 103 13.95 -14.64 -0.80
N LEU A 104 13.69 -13.65 0.06
CA LEU A 104 13.81 -12.25 -0.33
C LEU A 104 15.28 -11.86 -0.59
N ASP A 105 16.24 -12.65 -0.09
CA ASP A 105 17.67 -12.59 -0.45
C ASP A 105 17.93 -12.76 -1.95
N ARG A 106 17.01 -13.40 -2.68
CA ARG A 106 17.07 -13.65 -4.12
C ARG A 106 16.31 -12.62 -4.97
N LEU A 107 15.70 -11.57 -4.38
CA LEU A 107 14.91 -10.56 -5.12
C LEU A 107 15.67 -9.88 -6.27
N GLY A 108 16.97 -9.65 -6.09
CA GLY A 108 17.83 -9.06 -7.12
C GLY A 108 18.22 -10.03 -8.25
N MET A 109 18.03 -11.34 -8.07
CA MET A 109 18.41 -12.34 -9.08
C MET A 109 17.45 -12.29 -10.28
N PHE A 110 17.99 -12.36 -11.49
CA PHE A 110 17.16 -12.38 -12.69
C PHE A 110 16.23 -13.61 -12.68
N LYS A 111 14.95 -13.36 -12.98
CA LYS A 111 13.93 -14.42 -13.06
C LYS A 111 14.17 -15.29 -14.30
N GLU A 112 14.32 -16.60 -14.12
CA GLU A 112 14.53 -17.56 -15.23
C GLU A 112 13.24 -18.01 -15.94
N SER A 113 12.15 -17.26 -15.76
CA SER A 113 10.92 -17.36 -16.53
C SER A 113 11.15 -17.06 -18.01
N THR A 114 10.54 -17.86 -18.89
CA THR A 114 10.47 -17.64 -20.35
C THR A 114 9.41 -16.63 -20.74
N LYS A 115 8.32 -16.55 -19.97
CA LYS A 115 7.24 -15.58 -20.12
C LYS A 115 6.61 -15.27 -18.78
N VAL A 116 6.16 -14.02 -18.60
CA VAL A 116 5.28 -13.58 -17.51
C VAL A 116 4.09 -12.90 -18.17
N ALA A 117 2.87 -13.23 -17.73
CA ALA A 117 1.64 -12.80 -18.39
C ALA A 117 0.44 -12.76 -17.44
N SER A 118 -0.69 -12.25 -17.93
CA SER A 118 -1.99 -12.27 -17.25
C SER A 118 -3.08 -12.81 -18.17
N ILE A 119 -4.05 -13.52 -17.59
CA ILE A 119 -5.37 -13.73 -18.20
C ILE A 119 -6.39 -12.96 -17.37
N SER A 120 -7.12 -12.05 -18.02
CA SER A 120 -8.11 -11.18 -17.39
C SER A 120 -9.39 -11.06 -18.20
N SER A 121 -10.41 -10.47 -17.58
CA SER A 121 -11.74 -10.20 -18.16
C SER A 121 -11.83 -8.92 -18.99
N TYR A 122 -10.70 -8.30 -19.35
CA TYR A 122 -10.59 -7.01 -20.05
C TYR A 122 -11.38 -6.93 -21.37
N ASP A 123 -11.76 -5.70 -21.73
CA ASP A 123 -12.47 -5.40 -22.97
C ASP A 123 -11.53 -5.46 -24.19
N ARG A 124 -11.70 -6.53 -24.96
CA ARG A 124 -10.92 -6.81 -26.18
C ARG A 124 -11.25 -5.88 -27.36
N THR A 125 -12.06 -4.84 -27.14
CA THR A 125 -12.31 -3.73 -28.09
C THR A 125 -11.63 -2.42 -27.71
N GLY A 126 -11.05 -2.30 -26.50
CA GLY A 126 -10.60 -1.01 -25.96
C GLY A 126 -11.73 -0.13 -25.42
N GLY A 127 -12.87 -0.76 -25.06
CA GLY A 127 -13.92 -0.16 -24.24
C GLY A 127 -13.69 -0.37 -22.75
N ASN A 128 -14.77 -0.31 -21.96
CA ASN A 128 -14.75 -0.48 -20.49
C ASN A 128 -15.74 -1.60 -20.05
N ASN A 129 -15.68 -2.75 -20.72
CA ASN A 129 -16.58 -3.90 -20.53
C ASN A 129 -15.94 -5.05 -19.74
N ASP A 130 -15.04 -4.73 -18.81
CA ASP A 130 -13.98 -5.58 -18.24
C ASP A 130 -14.46 -6.64 -17.24
N GLY A 131 -15.77 -6.87 -17.22
CA GLY A 131 -16.48 -7.74 -16.28
C GLY A 131 -17.97 -7.36 -16.13
N PHE A 132 -18.39 -6.19 -16.60
CA PHE A 132 -19.80 -5.75 -16.55
C PHE A 132 -20.72 -6.60 -17.44
N GLY A 133 -20.47 -6.65 -18.75
CA GLY A 133 -21.22 -7.40 -19.74
C GLY A 133 -20.83 -8.88 -19.85
N ARG A 134 -19.77 -9.30 -19.16
CA ARG A 134 -19.36 -10.71 -18.95
C ARG A 134 -18.93 -11.47 -20.22
N GLN A 135 -18.71 -10.74 -21.32
CA GLN A 135 -18.35 -11.30 -22.62
C GLN A 135 -16.92 -11.87 -22.65
N TYR A 136 -16.01 -11.23 -21.92
CA TYR A 136 -14.58 -11.57 -21.89
C TYR A 136 -14.16 -12.31 -20.61
N SER A 137 -15.11 -12.51 -19.67
CA SER A 137 -14.97 -13.12 -18.35
C SER A 137 -14.66 -14.64 -18.32
N PHE A 138 -14.07 -15.16 -19.39
CA PHE A 138 -13.60 -16.54 -19.57
C PHE A 138 -12.73 -16.65 -20.84
N VAL A 139 -11.94 -17.72 -20.93
CA VAL A 139 -11.19 -18.10 -22.15
C VAL A 139 -12.07 -18.95 -23.07
N ARG A 140 -12.80 -19.94 -22.51
CA ARG A 140 -13.83 -20.70 -23.21
C ARG A 140 -14.95 -21.15 -22.26
N LYS A 141 -16.08 -21.58 -22.84
CA LYS A 141 -17.13 -22.30 -22.10
C LYS A 141 -16.96 -23.81 -22.31
N GLU A 142 -17.17 -24.58 -21.26
CA GLU A 142 -17.32 -26.04 -21.33
C GLU A 142 -18.75 -26.38 -20.86
N LYS A 143 -19.18 -27.65 -20.99
CA LYS A 143 -20.58 -28.08 -20.78
C LYS A 143 -21.18 -27.61 -19.44
N ASP A 144 -20.37 -27.66 -18.38
CA ASP A 144 -20.81 -27.50 -16.99
C ASP A 144 -20.15 -26.28 -16.29
N GLY A 145 -19.60 -25.32 -17.06
CA GLY A 145 -18.93 -24.13 -16.50
C GLY A 145 -18.06 -23.32 -17.47
N LEU A 146 -17.16 -22.50 -16.92
CA LEU A 146 -16.26 -21.60 -17.65
C LEU A 146 -14.80 -21.94 -17.37
N VAL A 147 -13.96 -21.96 -18.41
CA VAL A 147 -12.50 -22.04 -18.26
C VAL A 147 -11.93 -20.63 -18.18
N LEU A 148 -11.25 -20.33 -17.07
CA LEU A 148 -10.66 -19.03 -16.76
C LEU A 148 -9.19 -18.95 -17.17
N ALA A 149 -8.48 -20.09 -17.17
CA ALA A 149 -7.14 -20.21 -17.71
C ALA A 149 -6.91 -21.65 -18.20
N ASP A 150 -6.09 -21.80 -19.23
CA ASP A 150 -5.60 -23.09 -19.73
C ASP A 150 -4.12 -22.88 -20.10
N LEU A 151 -3.25 -23.22 -19.16
CA LEU A 151 -1.82 -22.91 -19.20
C LEU A 151 -1.04 -24.18 -19.55
N GLN A 152 0.06 -24.03 -20.29
CA GLN A 152 0.80 -25.12 -20.93
C GLN A 152 2.31 -24.94 -20.74
N GLY A 153 3.05 -26.05 -20.63
CA GLY A 153 4.47 -26.09 -20.27
C GLY A 153 4.72 -25.94 -18.76
N PRO A 154 5.98 -26.00 -18.30
CA PRO A 154 6.32 -25.77 -16.89
C PRO A 154 6.01 -24.34 -16.47
N GLY A 155 5.30 -24.14 -15.36
CA GLY A 155 4.81 -22.83 -14.98
C GLY A 155 4.30 -22.71 -13.54
N VAL A 156 3.92 -21.49 -13.20
CA VAL A 156 3.40 -21.10 -11.87
C VAL A 156 2.34 -20.02 -12.03
N ILE A 157 1.14 -20.22 -11.48
CA ILE A 157 0.20 -19.13 -11.21
C ILE A 157 0.65 -18.45 -9.91
N TYR A 158 0.97 -17.15 -9.97
CA TYR A 158 1.50 -16.39 -8.83
C TYR A 158 0.48 -15.45 -8.18
N ARG A 159 -0.54 -15.00 -8.91
CA ARG A 159 -1.62 -14.16 -8.37
C ARG A 159 -2.96 -14.53 -8.99
N ILE A 160 -3.98 -14.62 -8.15
CA ILE A 160 -5.39 -14.64 -8.55
C ILE A 160 -6.09 -13.49 -7.83
N TRP A 161 -6.89 -12.70 -8.54
CA TRP A 161 -7.66 -11.59 -7.96
C TRP A 161 -9.08 -11.47 -8.56
N THR A 162 -10.00 -10.91 -7.77
CA THR A 162 -11.33 -10.46 -8.21
C THR A 162 -11.92 -9.41 -7.23
N PRO A 163 -12.83 -8.52 -7.66
CA PRO A 163 -13.66 -7.65 -6.83
C PRO A 163 -15.10 -8.20 -6.70
N THR A 164 -15.37 -9.37 -7.29
CA THR A 164 -16.69 -10.01 -7.42
C THR A 164 -16.62 -11.53 -7.18
N PRO A 165 -16.06 -12.01 -6.04
CA PRO A 165 -16.02 -13.43 -5.76
C PRO A 165 -17.43 -13.99 -5.49
N THR A 166 -17.71 -15.14 -6.09
CA THR A 166 -18.97 -15.88 -5.95
C THR A 166 -18.80 -17.09 -5.03
N ASP A 167 -19.90 -17.82 -4.80
CA ASP A 167 -19.94 -19.04 -4.00
C ASP A 167 -19.88 -20.33 -4.87
N ASP A 168 -19.66 -20.17 -6.17
CA ASP A 168 -19.51 -21.26 -7.14
C ASP A 168 -18.19 -22.03 -6.92
N MET A 169 -18.12 -23.28 -7.37
CA MET A 169 -16.91 -24.09 -7.23
C MET A 169 -15.87 -23.69 -8.28
N LEU A 170 -14.69 -23.27 -7.82
CA LEU A 170 -13.47 -23.10 -8.61
C LEU A 170 -12.62 -24.37 -8.48
N GLU A 171 -12.08 -24.82 -9.60
CA GLU A 171 -11.41 -26.10 -9.77
C GLU A 171 -10.09 -25.91 -10.51
N PHE A 172 -9.05 -26.60 -10.04
CA PHE A 172 -7.74 -26.62 -10.68
C PHE A 172 -7.39 -28.06 -11.06
N TYR A 173 -7.05 -28.25 -12.34
CA TYR A 173 -6.61 -29.51 -12.92
C TYR A 173 -5.15 -29.35 -13.35
N PHE A 174 -4.24 -30.17 -12.86
CA PHE A 174 -2.81 -30.11 -13.17
C PHE A 174 -2.43 -31.20 -14.18
N ASP A 175 -1.48 -30.92 -15.08
CA ASP A 175 -0.81 -31.89 -15.97
C ASP A 175 -1.71 -32.86 -16.78
N GLY A 176 -2.96 -32.48 -17.07
CA GLY A 176 -3.93 -33.33 -17.77
C GLY A 176 -4.74 -34.27 -16.87
N GLU A 177 -4.79 -34.01 -15.55
CA GLU A 177 -5.72 -34.65 -14.61
C GLU A 177 -7.17 -34.62 -15.13
N ASN A 178 -7.89 -35.74 -14.98
CA ASN A 178 -9.31 -35.83 -15.33
C ASN A 178 -10.24 -35.32 -14.21
N GLU A 179 -9.75 -35.30 -12.97
CA GLU A 179 -10.45 -34.84 -11.77
C GLU A 179 -9.63 -33.72 -11.12
N PRO A 180 -10.24 -32.63 -10.62
CA PRO A 180 -9.49 -31.49 -10.12
C PRO A 180 -8.93 -31.75 -8.71
N SER A 181 -7.61 -31.69 -8.58
CA SER A 181 -6.89 -31.90 -7.33
C SER A 181 -6.96 -30.73 -6.34
N ILE A 182 -7.46 -29.55 -6.78
CA ILE A 182 -8.00 -28.52 -5.88
C ILE A 182 -9.45 -28.21 -6.27
N GLN A 183 -10.37 -28.30 -5.31
CA GLN A 183 -11.74 -27.80 -5.39
C GLN A 183 -11.99 -26.82 -4.25
N VAL A 184 -12.35 -25.57 -4.56
CA VAL A 184 -12.62 -24.54 -3.55
C VAL A 184 -13.71 -23.59 -4.04
N LYS A 185 -14.65 -23.19 -3.16
CA LYS A 185 -15.56 -22.09 -3.50
C LYS A 185 -14.76 -20.83 -3.84
N PHE A 186 -15.12 -20.12 -4.91
CA PHE A 186 -14.31 -18.99 -5.39
C PHE A 186 -14.04 -17.93 -4.31
N ARG A 187 -15.01 -17.61 -3.46
CA ARG A 187 -14.83 -16.76 -2.27
C ARG A 187 -13.82 -17.32 -1.25
N GLU A 188 -13.85 -18.62 -0.97
CA GLU A 188 -13.06 -19.24 0.10
C GLU A 188 -11.55 -19.28 -0.20
N LEU A 189 -11.17 -19.26 -1.48
CA LEU A 189 -9.79 -19.05 -1.94
C LEU A 189 -9.17 -17.77 -1.36
N PHE A 190 -9.98 -16.78 -0.99
CA PHE A 190 -9.51 -15.50 -0.44
C PHE A 190 -9.74 -15.36 1.08
N MET A 191 -10.46 -16.30 1.71
CA MET A 191 -10.90 -16.12 3.10
C MET A 191 -9.79 -16.41 4.12
N GLY A 192 -8.80 -17.24 3.79
CA GLY A 192 -7.83 -17.75 4.76
C GLY A 192 -8.32 -18.99 5.52
N ARG A 193 -9.37 -19.67 5.03
CA ARG A 193 -10.05 -20.81 5.69
C ARG A 193 -9.73 -22.17 5.06
N HIS A 194 -9.18 -22.20 3.85
CA HIS A 194 -8.79 -23.42 3.15
C HIS A 194 -7.32 -23.75 3.50
N PRO A 195 -6.93 -25.01 3.72
CA PRO A 195 -5.58 -25.37 4.18
C PRO A 195 -4.46 -24.92 3.24
N VAL A 196 -4.72 -24.83 1.93
CA VAL A 196 -3.78 -24.25 0.94
C VAL A 196 -3.84 -22.72 0.92
N PHE A 197 -5.03 -22.14 1.05
CA PHE A 197 -5.26 -20.70 0.85
C PHE A 197 -5.37 -19.99 2.19
N VAL A 198 -4.21 -19.75 2.79
CA VAL A 198 -4.04 -19.25 4.16
C VAL A 198 -3.62 -17.78 4.23
N ARG A 199 -4.04 -17.10 5.31
CA ARG A 199 -3.55 -15.75 5.63
C ARG A 199 -2.12 -15.82 6.19
N PRO A 200 -1.28 -14.80 5.95
CA PRO A 200 -1.55 -13.56 5.20
C PRO A 200 -1.29 -13.62 3.67
N LEU A 201 -1.07 -14.80 3.08
CA LEU A 201 -0.79 -14.95 1.64
C LEU A 201 -2.03 -14.72 0.76
N VAL A 202 -3.21 -15.01 1.30
CA VAL A 202 -4.51 -14.60 0.72
C VAL A 202 -5.18 -13.54 1.60
N GLY A 203 -5.99 -12.68 1.00
CA GLY A 203 -6.70 -11.63 1.71
C GLY A 203 -7.77 -10.92 0.89
N TYR A 204 -8.38 -9.93 1.52
CA TYR A 204 -9.37 -9.05 0.92
C TYR A 204 -9.43 -7.71 1.65
N GLY A 205 -10.01 -6.72 0.97
CA GLY A 205 -10.16 -5.36 1.46
C GLY A 205 -9.87 -4.36 0.33
N ALA A 206 -10.07 -3.07 0.60
CA ALA A 206 -10.08 -2.05 -0.45
C ALA A 206 -11.04 -2.35 -1.62
N GLY A 207 -12.04 -3.23 -1.38
CA GLY A 207 -13.03 -3.73 -2.35
C GLY A 207 -12.64 -4.98 -3.12
N GLY A 208 -11.36 -5.36 -3.13
CA GLY A 208 -10.84 -6.54 -3.82
C GLY A 208 -10.57 -7.73 -2.93
N PHE A 209 -10.27 -8.86 -3.59
CA PHE A 209 -9.93 -10.15 -3.01
C PHE A 209 -8.75 -10.72 -3.81
N TYR A 210 -7.70 -11.19 -3.13
CA TYR A 210 -6.45 -11.60 -3.76
C TYR A 210 -5.83 -12.83 -3.10
N SER A 211 -5.13 -13.64 -3.89
CA SER A 211 -4.27 -14.74 -3.45
C SER A 211 -2.90 -14.60 -4.10
N TYR A 212 -1.85 -14.68 -3.28
CA TYR A 212 -0.46 -14.81 -3.71
C TYR A 212 0.08 -16.24 -3.51
N VAL A 213 -0.78 -17.22 -3.22
CA VAL A 213 -0.36 -18.62 -3.02
C VAL A 213 0.04 -19.22 -4.37
N PRO A 214 1.30 -19.61 -4.59
CA PRO A 214 1.74 -20.03 -5.92
C PRO A 214 1.29 -21.45 -6.23
N LEU A 215 0.68 -21.64 -7.40
CA LEU A 215 0.24 -22.95 -7.89
C LEU A 215 1.13 -23.37 -9.06
N THR A 216 2.05 -24.29 -8.78
CA THR A 216 3.05 -24.82 -9.72
C THR A 216 2.45 -25.92 -10.61
N PHE A 217 2.94 -26.03 -11.85
CA PHE A 217 2.61 -27.11 -12.78
C PHE A 217 3.81 -27.46 -13.67
N GLU A 218 4.02 -28.75 -13.92
CA GLU A 218 5.12 -29.28 -14.74
C GLU A 218 4.78 -29.23 -16.24
N LYS A 219 3.51 -29.47 -16.59
CA LYS A 219 3.04 -29.67 -17.97
C LYS A 219 1.85 -28.78 -18.33
N SER A 220 0.88 -28.61 -17.42
CA SER A 220 -0.29 -27.75 -17.67
C SER A 220 -1.07 -27.38 -16.41
N CYS A 221 -1.85 -26.31 -16.44
CA CYS A 221 -2.88 -26.03 -15.44
C CYS A 221 -4.16 -25.47 -16.08
N LYS A 222 -5.29 -26.17 -15.92
CA LYS A 222 -6.63 -25.66 -16.28
C LYS A 222 -7.32 -25.13 -15.04
N VAL A 223 -7.68 -23.85 -15.07
CA VAL A 223 -8.50 -23.19 -14.04
C VAL A 223 -9.94 -23.09 -14.55
N PHE A 224 -10.88 -23.71 -13.86
CA PHE A 224 -12.27 -23.86 -14.29
C PHE A 224 -13.25 -23.49 -13.16
N ILE A 225 -14.38 -22.86 -13.48
CA ILE A 225 -15.41 -22.50 -12.51
C ILE A 225 -16.78 -23.03 -12.93
N ARG A 226 -17.46 -23.74 -12.02
CA ARG A 226 -18.83 -24.27 -12.22
C ARG A 226 -19.89 -23.18 -12.04
N ALA A 227 -19.86 -22.20 -12.93
CA ALA A 227 -20.80 -21.08 -12.99
C ALA A 227 -21.29 -20.85 -14.43
N GLU A 228 -22.52 -20.35 -14.61
CA GLU A 228 -22.97 -19.92 -15.95
C GLU A 228 -22.20 -18.68 -16.46
N ARG A 229 -21.80 -17.81 -15.52
CA ARG A 229 -21.34 -16.43 -15.74
C ARG A 229 -20.37 -16.03 -14.64
N LEU A 230 -19.25 -15.43 -15.01
CA LEU A 230 -18.34 -14.70 -14.12
C LEU A 230 -18.41 -13.20 -14.45
N GLN A 231 -17.78 -12.35 -13.64
CA GLN A 231 -17.55 -10.93 -13.92
C GLN A 231 -16.04 -10.64 -14.01
N PHE A 232 -15.48 -9.91 -13.06
CA PHE A 232 -14.10 -9.43 -13.10
C PHE A 232 -13.14 -10.47 -12.51
N TYR A 233 -12.04 -10.78 -13.21
CA TYR A 233 -10.95 -11.60 -12.69
C TYR A 233 -9.61 -11.27 -13.36
N GLN A 234 -8.52 -11.54 -12.65
CA GLN A 234 -7.16 -11.52 -13.18
C GLN A 234 -6.37 -12.72 -12.62
N ILE A 235 -5.62 -13.41 -13.49
CA ILE A 235 -4.72 -14.53 -13.14
C ILE A 235 -3.34 -14.21 -13.73
N ASN A 236 -2.38 -13.80 -12.89
CA ASN A 236 -0.99 -13.63 -13.32
C ASN A 236 -0.21 -14.95 -13.16
N PHE A 237 0.57 -15.30 -14.18
CA PHE A 237 1.36 -16.51 -14.22
C PHE A 237 2.72 -16.28 -14.90
N ALA A 238 3.63 -17.21 -14.68
CA ALA A 238 4.89 -17.32 -15.41
C ALA A 238 5.08 -18.74 -15.96
N THR A 239 5.76 -18.86 -17.11
CA THR A 239 6.26 -20.13 -17.63
C THR A 239 7.78 -20.16 -17.59
N TYR A 240 8.36 -21.36 -17.63
CA TYR A 240 9.80 -21.62 -17.51
C TYR A 240 10.28 -22.57 -18.64
N PRO A 241 11.60 -22.72 -18.86
CA PRO A 241 12.13 -23.67 -19.84
C PRO A 241 11.73 -25.13 -19.53
N GLU A 242 11.62 -25.96 -20.56
CA GLU A 242 11.54 -27.42 -20.39
C GLU A 242 12.73 -27.94 -19.57
N GLY A 243 12.49 -28.90 -18.68
CA GLY A 243 13.51 -29.41 -17.76
C GLY A 243 13.79 -28.53 -16.53
N THR A 244 13.11 -27.40 -16.35
CA THR A 244 13.12 -26.68 -15.07
C THR A 244 12.50 -27.55 -13.97
N ALA A 245 13.15 -27.63 -12.81
CA ALA A 245 12.68 -28.40 -11.65
C ALA A 245 11.44 -27.79 -11.01
N ILE A 246 10.28 -27.98 -11.63
CA ILE A 246 8.96 -27.58 -11.11
C ILE A 246 8.15 -28.85 -10.84
N VAL A 247 7.91 -29.13 -9.56
CA VAL A 247 6.95 -30.17 -9.14
C VAL A 247 5.57 -29.54 -9.06
N SER A 248 4.61 -30.10 -9.78
CA SER A 248 3.20 -29.67 -9.78
C SER A 248 2.60 -29.70 -8.39
N PHE A 249 1.77 -28.70 -8.09
CA PHE A 249 1.22 -28.46 -6.75
C PHE A 249 0.73 -29.72 -5.99
N PRO A 250 -0.15 -30.58 -6.56
CA PRO A 250 -0.66 -31.77 -5.84
C PRO A 250 0.40 -32.85 -5.57
N ASN A 251 1.55 -32.79 -6.25
CA ASN A 251 2.64 -33.78 -6.16
C ASN A 251 3.79 -33.33 -5.24
N GLN A 252 3.71 -32.14 -4.63
CA GLN A 252 4.75 -31.65 -3.71
C GLN A 252 4.71 -32.40 -2.37
N PRO A 253 5.85 -32.76 -1.77
CA PRO A 253 5.87 -33.42 -0.46
C PRO A 253 5.22 -32.54 0.61
N ALA A 254 4.19 -33.07 1.29
CA ALA A 254 3.33 -32.28 2.16
C ALA A 254 4.08 -31.59 3.33
N ASP A 255 5.08 -32.25 3.91
CA ASP A 255 5.91 -31.70 4.99
C ASP A 255 6.84 -30.58 4.49
N GLU A 256 7.35 -30.71 3.27
CA GLU A 256 8.21 -29.71 2.62
C GLU A 256 7.41 -28.47 2.23
N TYR A 257 6.26 -28.65 1.55
CA TYR A 257 5.34 -27.55 1.25
C TYR A 257 4.89 -26.83 2.52
N SER A 258 4.56 -27.55 3.59
CA SER A 258 4.21 -26.97 4.90
C SER A 258 5.38 -26.16 5.49
N SER A 259 6.62 -26.64 5.37
CA SER A 259 7.82 -25.90 5.79
C SER A 259 8.03 -24.60 5.00
N HIS A 260 7.75 -24.60 3.69
CA HIS A 260 7.79 -23.38 2.88
C HIS A 260 6.63 -22.42 3.21
N LEU A 261 5.44 -22.97 3.49
CA LEU A 261 4.24 -22.21 3.79
C LEU A 261 4.37 -21.41 5.08
N GLU A 262 4.89 -22.00 6.16
CA GLU A 262 5.10 -21.26 7.41
C GLU A 262 6.15 -20.15 7.26
N LYS A 263 7.23 -20.37 6.51
CA LYS A 263 8.24 -19.33 6.20
C LYS A 263 7.62 -18.16 5.42
N ALA A 264 6.80 -18.45 4.41
CA ALA A 264 6.08 -17.43 3.65
C ALA A 264 5.08 -16.65 4.53
N ARG A 265 4.36 -17.34 5.43
CA ARG A 265 3.43 -16.71 6.39
C ARG A 265 4.15 -15.84 7.42
N GLU A 266 5.32 -16.25 7.91
CA GLU A 266 6.16 -15.49 8.83
C GLU A 266 6.68 -14.20 8.18
N VAL A 267 7.22 -14.29 6.96
CA VAL A 267 7.69 -13.14 6.18
C VAL A 267 6.56 -12.16 5.88
N PHE A 268 5.45 -12.61 5.28
CA PHE A 268 4.31 -11.72 5.00
C PHE A 268 3.64 -11.19 6.28
N GLY A 269 3.69 -11.95 7.39
CA GLY A 269 3.23 -11.51 8.71
C GLY A 269 4.09 -10.38 9.31
N SER A 270 5.34 -10.28 8.88
CA SER A 270 6.32 -9.28 9.34
C SER A 270 6.22 -7.92 8.62
N TYR A 271 5.17 -7.68 7.83
CA TYR A 271 5.02 -6.44 7.05
C TYR A 271 4.97 -5.17 7.94
N GLY A 272 5.84 -4.20 7.62
CA GLY A 272 6.17 -3.02 8.43
C GLY A 272 6.78 -3.29 9.80
N SER A 273 7.44 -4.44 9.96
CA SER A 273 8.52 -4.65 10.92
C SER A 273 9.88 -4.54 10.22
N ASP A 274 10.98 -4.74 10.94
CA ASP A 274 12.31 -4.86 10.33
C ASP A 274 12.48 -6.25 9.71
N ILE A 275 12.41 -6.33 8.38
CA ILE A 275 12.57 -7.59 7.62
C ILE A 275 14.00 -7.77 7.08
N SER A 276 14.97 -6.96 7.52
CA SER A 276 16.34 -6.99 6.98
C SER A 276 17.03 -8.36 7.12
N SER A 277 16.58 -9.24 8.03
CA SER A 277 17.07 -10.62 8.14
C SER A 277 16.73 -11.52 6.95
N TYR A 278 15.61 -11.28 6.25
CA TYR A 278 15.12 -12.16 5.17
C TYR A 278 15.70 -11.83 3.79
N VAL A 279 16.36 -10.67 3.66
CA VAL A 279 16.98 -10.15 2.42
C VAL A 279 18.51 -10.31 2.40
N ILE A 280 19.06 -11.07 3.33
CA ILE A 280 20.50 -11.32 3.46
C ILE A 280 20.87 -12.64 2.79
N PRO A 281 21.80 -12.66 1.82
CA PRO A 281 22.28 -13.89 1.22
C PRO A 281 23.10 -14.72 2.24
N PRO A 282 23.13 -16.06 2.10
CA PRO A 282 23.93 -16.93 2.96
C PRO A 282 25.39 -16.46 3.12
N GLY A 283 25.87 -16.46 4.38
CA GLY A 283 27.20 -15.95 4.75
C GLY A 283 27.29 -14.44 4.98
N GLY A 284 26.24 -13.66 4.69
CA GLY A 284 26.21 -12.22 4.96
C GLY A 284 26.06 -11.88 6.45
N SER A 285 26.83 -10.90 6.91
CA SER A 285 26.69 -10.26 8.23
C SER A 285 26.21 -8.82 8.10
N ILE A 286 25.48 -8.33 9.10
CA ILE A 286 24.94 -6.96 9.14
C ILE A 286 25.98 -5.97 9.66
N GLU A 287 26.14 -4.86 8.94
CA GLU A 287 26.68 -3.60 9.45
C GLU A 287 25.56 -2.53 9.44
N ARG A 288 25.52 -1.65 10.44
CA ARG A 288 24.49 -0.61 10.60
C ARG A 288 25.12 0.77 10.70
N PHE A 289 24.83 1.61 9.72
CA PHE A 289 25.34 2.97 9.62
C PHE A 289 24.24 3.94 10.04
N ASN A 290 24.43 4.61 11.18
CA ASN A 290 23.45 5.53 11.75
C ASN A 290 23.99 6.97 11.65
N THR A 291 23.33 7.79 10.83
CA THR A 291 23.74 9.17 10.55
C THR A 291 22.67 10.14 11.01
N LYS A 292 23.03 11.06 11.92
CA LYS A 292 22.20 12.21 12.27
C LYS A 292 22.41 13.30 11.22
N VAL A 293 21.32 13.78 10.65
CA VAL A 293 21.29 14.74 9.55
C VAL A 293 20.55 16.00 9.99
N ARG A 294 21.16 17.15 9.73
CA ARG A 294 20.49 18.45 9.75
C ARG A 294 20.50 18.98 8.32
N LEU A 295 19.38 18.79 7.63
CA LEU A 295 19.24 19.11 6.22
C LEU A 295 18.83 20.57 6.04
N LYS A 296 19.73 21.39 5.48
CA LYS A 296 19.47 22.80 5.18
C LYS A 296 18.99 22.98 3.73
N PRO A 297 18.27 24.07 3.40
CA PRO A 297 17.89 24.38 2.02
C PRO A 297 19.10 24.41 1.07
N SER A 298 18.98 23.73 -0.06
CA SER A 298 20.03 23.53 -1.07
C SER A 298 21.29 22.78 -0.62
N GLU A 299 21.30 22.16 0.57
CA GLU A 299 22.40 21.32 1.07
C GLU A 299 22.14 19.83 0.76
N ALA A 300 23.20 19.09 0.42
CA ALA A 300 23.19 17.64 0.23
C ALA A 300 24.05 16.97 1.32
N VAL A 301 23.44 16.05 2.08
CA VAL A 301 24.10 15.33 3.17
C VAL A 301 24.14 13.84 2.84
N ARG A 302 25.35 13.26 2.85
CA ARG A 302 25.55 11.81 2.69
C ARG A 302 25.10 11.08 3.95
N ILE A 303 24.26 10.06 3.79
CA ILE A 303 23.81 9.18 4.88
C ILE A 303 24.51 7.83 4.87
N PHE A 304 25.11 7.45 3.74
CA PHE A 304 25.96 6.26 3.62
C PHE A 304 26.97 6.45 2.48
N GLU A 305 28.19 5.97 2.68
CA GLU A 305 29.25 5.96 1.67
C GLU A 305 30.20 4.78 1.95
N THR A 306 30.50 3.96 0.95
CA THR A 306 31.47 2.87 1.10
C THR A 306 32.17 2.53 -0.22
N ASN A 307 33.45 2.15 -0.12
CA ASN A 307 34.31 1.70 -1.22
C ASN A 307 34.64 0.20 -1.09
N ARG A 308 33.71 -0.58 -0.52
CA ARG A 308 33.75 -2.04 -0.48
C ARG A 308 32.59 -2.59 -1.31
N PRO A 309 32.76 -3.70 -2.04
CA PRO A 309 31.63 -4.39 -2.66
C PRO A 309 30.64 -4.89 -1.61
N GLY A 310 29.36 -4.97 -1.96
CA GLY A 310 28.34 -5.43 -1.02
C GLY A 310 26.91 -5.18 -1.50
N ARG A 311 26.00 -5.07 -0.54
CA ARG A 311 24.60 -4.70 -0.77
C ARG A 311 24.03 -3.92 0.40
N VAL A 312 23.18 -2.93 0.11
CA VAL A 312 22.30 -2.32 1.12
C VAL A 312 21.04 -3.15 1.20
N VAL A 313 20.67 -3.60 2.40
CA VAL A 313 19.47 -4.44 2.66
C VAL A 313 18.40 -3.72 3.49
N GLY A 314 18.61 -2.42 3.72
CA GLY A 314 17.65 -1.56 4.40
C GLY A 314 18.08 -0.10 4.40
N ILE A 315 17.12 0.79 4.12
CA ILE A 315 17.24 2.23 4.35
C ILE A 315 16.06 2.61 5.24
N ARG A 316 16.31 3.27 6.37
CA ARG A 316 15.29 3.75 7.30
C ARG A 316 15.56 5.22 7.64
N ILE A 317 14.51 6.05 7.66
CA ILE A 317 14.59 7.46 8.00
C ILE A 317 13.53 7.81 9.04
N SER A 318 13.91 8.52 10.09
CA SER A 318 13.04 9.01 11.16
C SER A 318 13.32 10.47 11.51
N PRO A 319 12.36 11.24 12.05
CA PRO A 319 10.93 10.90 12.15
C PRO A 319 10.26 10.99 10.75
N PRO A 320 9.17 10.25 10.47
CA PRO A 320 8.49 10.30 9.17
C PRO A 320 8.01 11.71 8.77
N GLU A 321 7.67 12.53 9.77
CA GLU A 321 7.25 13.92 9.62
C GLU A 321 8.37 14.84 9.07
N ALA A 322 9.63 14.41 9.10
CA ALA A 322 10.75 15.09 8.43
C ALA A 322 10.72 14.94 6.90
N LEU A 323 10.01 13.92 6.38
CA LEU A 323 9.80 13.70 4.94
C LEU A 323 8.38 14.09 4.48
N ALA A 324 7.52 14.54 5.40
CA ALA A 324 6.15 14.93 5.11
C ALA A 324 6.10 16.32 4.46
N ASP A 325 6.06 16.36 3.13
CA ASP A 325 6.26 17.59 2.36
C ASP A 325 5.48 17.61 1.03
N LYS A 326 4.50 18.52 0.93
CA LYS A 326 3.73 18.80 -0.29
C LYS A 326 4.53 19.43 -1.43
N ASP A 327 5.65 20.10 -1.15
CA ASP A 327 6.55 20.66 -2.17
C ASP A 327 7.45 19.57 -2.78
N ARG A 328 7.46 18.34 -2.21
CA ARG A 328 8.35 17.24 -2.61
C ARG A 328 9.83 17.70 -2.65
N GLY A 329 10.23 18.41 -1.60
CA GLY A 329 11.51 19.11 -1.50
C GLY A 329 12.69 18.24 -1.05
N VAL A 330 12.48 17.27 -0.14
CA VAL A 330 13.55 16.32 0.24
C VAL A 330 13.69 15.24 -0.83
N ILE A 331 14.85 15.18 -1.47
CA ILE A 331 15.20 14.21 -2.52
C ILE A 331 16.15 13.15 -1.96
N LEU A 332 15.85 11.88 -2.21
CA LEU A 332 16.75 10.75 -2.00
C LEU A 332 17.54 10.51 -3.29
N ARG A 333 18.87 10.39 -3.17
CA ARG A 333 19.77 9.98 -4.25
C ARG A 333 20.63 8.79 -3.82
N ALA A 334 20.72 7.76 -4.66
CA ALA A 334 21.66 6.65 -4.47
C ALA A 334 22.46 6.38 -5.76
N TYR A 335 23.73 6.08 -5.61
CA TYR A 335 24.71 5.85 -6.68
C TYR A 335 25.48 4.56 -6.39
N TRP A 336 25.70 3.74 -7.41
CA TRP A 336 26.41 2.47 -7.33
C TRP A 336 27.74 2.56 -8.10
N ASP A 337 28.80 1.93 -7.62
CA ASP A 337 30.08 1.66 -8.30
C ASP A 337 30.87 2.83 -8.88
N GLY A 338 30.50 4.06 -8.50
CA GLY A 338 31.07 5.30 -9.05
C GLY A 338 30.28 5.89 -10.22
N ASP A 339 29.11 5.35 -10.55
CA ASP A 339 28.19 5.90 -11.55
C ASP A 339 27.91 7.39 -11.23
N GLU A 340 28.14 8.28 -12.21
CA GLU A 340 27.91 9.74 -12.04
C GLU A 340 26.42 10.06 -11.86
N GLU A 341 25.57 9.31 -12.57
CA GLU A 341 24.12 9.43 -12.58
C GLU A 341 23.46 8.53 -11.53
N PRO A 342 22.51 9.05 -10.73
CA PRO A 342 21.88 8.28 -9.65
C PRO A 342 21.01 7.13 -10.18
N ALA A 343 21.04 6.00 -9.47
CA ALA A 343 20.21 4.82 -9.70
C ALA A 343 18.87 4.87 -8.94
N ILE A 344 18.84 5.60 -7.82
CA ILE A 344 17.60 6.04 -7.16
C ILE A 344 17.57 7.56 -7.25
N LEU A 345 16.52 8.12 -7.87
CA LEU A 345 16.27 9.55 -7.88
C LEU A 345 14.77 9.82 -7.71
N SER A 346 14.39 10.25 -6.51
CA SER A 346 12.99 10.48 -6.14
C SER A 346 12.87 11.47 -4.99
N PRO A 347 11.77 12.24 -4.89
CA PRO A 347 11.30 12.73 -3.60
C PRO A 347 11.25 11.59 -2.58
N ALA A 348 11.82 11.82 -1.40
CA ALA A 348 12.02 10.78 -0.40
C ALA A 348 10.68 10.24 0.13
N GLY A 349 9.72 11.12 0.41
CA GLY A 349 8.36 10.70 0.81
C GLY A 349 7.70 9.78 -0.22
N ASP A 350 7.71 10.17 -1.51
CA ASP A 350 7.13 9.34 -2.58
C ASP A 350 7.85 7.98 -2.70
N PHE A 351 9.18 7.94 -2.54
CA PHE A 351 9.97 6.69 -2.54
C PHE A 351 9.60 5.75 -1.38
N PHE A 352 9.17 6.29 -0.23
CA PHE A 352 8.65 5.51 0.90
C PHE A 352 7.12 5.35 0.88
N GLY A 353 6.46 5.73 -0.21
CA GLY A 353 5.02 5.54 -0.39
C GLY A 353 4.15 6.52 0.40
N TYR A 354 4.49 7.80 0.37
CA TYR A 354 3.63 8.89 0.85
C TYR A 354 2.57 9.22 -0.22
N ALA A 355 1.50 9.88 0.19
CA ALA A 355 0.43 10.35 -0.69
C ALA A 355 0.17 11.84 -0.43
N TRP A 356 0.42 12.68 -1.42
CA TRP A 356 0.26 14.14 -1.37
C TRP A 356 0.95 14.82 -0.17
N GLY A 357 2.13 14.30 0.20
CA GLY A 357 2.94 14.80 1.32
C GLY A 357 2.79 14.04 2.64
N GLU A 358 1.84 13.10 2.77
CA GLU A 358 1.57 12.39 4.03
C GLU A 358 1.96 10.90 3.99
N PRO A 359 2.47 10.29 5.09
CA PRO A 359 2.83 8.87 5.13
C PRO A 359 1.62 7.96 4.82
N ALA A 360 1.69 7.15 3.75
CA ALA A 360 0.50 6.49 3.21
C ALA A 360 0.60 4.96 3.02
N THR A 361 1.81 4.40 2.99
CA THR A 361 2.06 2.97 2.72
C THR A 361 2.55 2.23 3.96
N LYS A 362 2.12 0.97 4.15
CA LYS A 362 2.73 0.01 5.09
C LYS A 362 2.72 -1.38 4.46
N SER A 363 3.76 -1.71 3.69
CA SER A 363 3.90 -2.99 3.00
C SER A 363 5.00 -3.87 3.63
N LEU A 364 5.39 -4.92 2.93
CA LEU A 364 6.52 -5.77 3.25
C LEU A 364 7.87 -5.08 2.90
N PRO A 365 8.16 -4.71 1.63
CA PRO A 365 9.44 -4.08 1.31
C PRO A 365 9.51 -2.58 1.63
N VAL A 366 8.41 -1.81 1.54
CA VAL A 366 8.44 -0.33 1.61
C VAL A 366 7.28 0.24 2.43
N GLY A 367 7.49 1.35 3.15
CA GLY A 367 6.41 2.12 3.77
C GLY A 367 6.85 2.95 4.97
N THR A 368 5.90 3.23 5.87
CA THR A 368 6.13 3.91 7.15
C THR A 368 5.49 3.12 8.30
N ALA A 369 6.28 2.83 9.34
CA ALA A 369 5.86 2.12 10.55
C ALA A 369 6.82 2.39 11.72
N ASN A 370 6.36 2.22 12.95
CA ASN A 370 7.21 2.20 14.15
C ASN A 370 8.15 3.42 14.30
N GLY A 371 7.70 4.61 13.84
CA GLY A 371 8.48 5.84 13.89
C GLY A 371 9.56 5.99 12.81
N ALA A 372 9.54 5.19 11.73
CA ALA A 372 10.44 5.33 10.59
C ALA A 372 9.74 5.05 9.24
N SER A 373 10.22 5.71 8.19
CA SER A 373 9.97 5.35 6.79
C SER A 373 11.08 4.42 6.31
N TYR A 374 10.75 3.30 5.67
CA TYR A 374 11.66 2.18 5.39
C TYR A 374 11.56 1.67 3.95
N CYS A 375 12.69 1.16 3.45
CA CYS A 375 12.80 0.36 2.23
C CYS A 375 13.79 -0.79 2.49
N TYR A 376 13.37 -2.03 2.26
CA TYR A 376 14.12 -3.27 2.50
C TYR A 376 14.42 -4.06 1.21
N PHE A 377 14.17 -3.50 0.02
CA PHE A 377 14.69 -4.11 -1.21
C PHE A 377 16.22 -4.23 -1.14
N PRO A 378 16.82 -5.41 -1.37
CA PRO A 378 18.27 -5.54 -1.40
C PRO A 378 18.84 -4.82 -2.63
N MET A 379 19.86 -4.00 -2.44
CA MET A 379 20.47 -3.14 -3.46
C MET A 379 21.95 -3.55 -3.62
N PRO A 380 22.27 -4.53 -4.48
CA PRO A 380 23.62 -5.06 -4.62
C PRO A 380 24.47 -4.26 -5.62
N PHE A 381 25.77 -4.17 -5.33
CA PHE A 381 26.76 -3.41 -6.12
C PHE A 381 28.15 -4.07 -6.06
N ASP A 382 29.01 -3.72 -7.02
CA ASP A 382 30.24 -4.43 -7.37
C ASP A 382 31.53 -3.84 -6.76
N LYS A 383 31.50 -2.58 -6.30
CA LYS A 383 32.68 -1.79 -5.88
C LYS A 383 32.38 -0.81 -4.76
N SER A 384 31.32 0.00 -4.91
CA SER A 384 31.05 1.14 -4.02
C SER A 384 29.58 1.56 -4.03
N ALA A 385 29.18 2.32 -3.00
CA ALA A 385 27.86 2.93 -2.93
C ALA A 385 27.91 4.27 -2.19
N ARG A 386 27.08 5.22 -2.64
CA ARG A 386 26.82 6.50 -1.99
C ARG A 386 25.32 6.72 -1.92
N ILE A 387 24.79 7.03 -0.74
CA ILE A 387 23.39 7.41 -0.53
C ILE A 387 23.36 8.75 0.20
N GLU A 388 22.56 9.68 -0.30
CA GLU A 388 22.49 11.06 0.19
C GLU A 388 21.08 11.63 0.10
N LEU A 389 20.81 12.59 0.98
CA LEU A 389 19.58 13.37 1.02
C LEU A 389 19.89 14.80 0.61
N PHE A 390 19.05 15.38 -0.23
CA PHE A 390 19.21 16.74 -0.76
C PHE A 390 17.93 17.54 -0.56
N SER A 391 18.00 18.70 0.09
CA SER A 391 16.82 19.56 0.25
C SER A 391 16.72 20.59 -0.85
N GLN A 392 15.62 20.51 -1.60
CA GLN A 392 15.08 21.59 -2.44
C GLN A 392 13.90 22.29 -1.75
N GLN A 393 13.77 22.17 -0.42
CA GLN A 393 12.69 22.82 0.34
C GLN A 393 12.86 24.34 0.30
N ARG A 394 11.75 25.06 0.07
CA ARG A 394 11.73 26.52 0.00
C ARG A 394 11.68 27.21 1.36
N SER A 395 11.22 26.49 2.39
CA SER A 395 11.20 27.01 3.76
C SER A 395 12.61 27.11 4.31
N ALA A 396 12.94 28.21 4.98
CA ALA A 396 14.20 28.37 5.73
C ALA A 396 14.30 27.50 7.01
N LYS A 397 13.43 26.50 7.16
CA LYS A 397 13.41 25.57 8.29
C LYS A 397 14.45 24.49 8.06
N GLU A 398 15.42 24.35 8.97
CA GLU A 398 16.29 23.18 9.01
C GLU A 398 15.46 21.94 9.38
N THR A 399 15.61 20.86 8.61
CA THR A 399 14.95 19.58 8.88
C THR A 399 15.94 18.63 9.54
N GLU A 400 15.71 18.29 10.81
CA GLU A 400 16.50 17.28 11.53
C GLU A 400 15.89 15.89 11.35
N LEU A 401 16.73 14.90 11.02
CA LEU A 401 16.34 13.50 10.84
C LEU A 401 17.51 12.57 11.18
N GLU A 402 17.20 11.30 11.46
CA GLU A 402 18.17 10.22 11.62
C GLU A 402 17.95 9.19 10.52
N ALA A 403 19.06 8.73 9.92
CA ALA A 403 19.05 7.73 8.86
C ALA A 403 19.84 6.49 9.30
N GLU A 404 19.20 5.31 9.28
CA GLU A 404 19.86 4.01 9.41
C GLU A 404 19.97 3.38 8.02
N VAL A 405 21.20 3.09 7.58
CA VAL A 405 21.47 2.26 6.40
C VAL A 405 22.06 0.93 6.86
N ILE A 406 21.41 -0.15 6.43
CA ILE A 406 21.75 -1.54 6.75
C ILE A 406 22.55 -2.10 5.58
N PHE A 407 23.83 -2.39 5.81
CA PHE A 407 24.78 -2.86 4.80
C PHE A 407 25.21 -4.30 5.08
N VAL A 408 25.54 -5.03 4.02
CA VAL A 408 26.11 -6.38 4.07
C VAL A 408 27.28 -6.46 3.09
N PRO A 409 28.49 -6.88 3.51
CA PRO A 409 29.67 -6.98 2.64
C PRO A 409 29.65 -8.23 1.74
N VAL A 410 28.50 -8.55 1.13
CA VAL A 410 28.34 -9.62 0.13
C VAL A 410 27.95 -8.97 -1.20
N ALA A 411 28.91 -8.96 -2.12
CA ALA A 411 28.83 -8.34 -3.45
C ALA A 411 27.62 -8.78 -4.27
N ARG A 412 27.34 -8.05 -5.37
CA ARG A 412 26.43 -8.51 -6.42
C ARG A 412 26.94 -9.83 -7.03
N ARG A 413 26.02 -10.75 -7.32
CA ARG A 413 26.27 -11.99 -8.09
C ARG A 413 26.15 -11.68 -9.58
N GLU A 414 26.80 -12.48 -10.43
CA GLU A 414 26.76 -12.30 -11.89
C GLU A 414 25.33 -12.28 -12.45
N ASN A 415 24.43 -13.09 -11.88
CA ASN A 415 23.01 -13.17 -12.23
C ASN A 415 22.07 -12.31 -11.36
N GLU A 416 22.59 -11.28 -10.67
CA GLU A 416 21.78 -10.24 -10.01
C GLU A 416 21.83 -8.92 -10.78
N GLY A 417 20.68 -8.25 -10.89
CA GLY A 417 20.62 -6.87 -11.36
C GLY A 417 20.98 -5.86 -10.27
N LYS A 418 21.41 -4.66 -10.68
CA LYS A 418 21.45 -3.49 -9.79
C LYS A 418 20.02 -3.00 -9.51
N PHE A 419 19.77 -2.48 -8.32
CA PHE A 419 18.47 -1.91 -7.95
C PHE A 419 18.34 -0.46 -8.46
N TYR A 420 17.19 -0.15 -9.05
CA TYR A 420 16.81 1.18 -9.51
C TYR A 420 15.43 1.57 -8.98
N ALA A 421 15.24 2.87 -8.73
CA ALA A 421 13.91 3.43 -8.44
C ALA A 421 13.73 4.77 -9.15
N ILE A 422 12.69 4.83 -9.98
CA ILE A 422 12.46 5.91 -10.95
C ILE A 422 11.17 6.64 -10.59
N TRP A 423 11.28 7.93 -10.26
CA TRP A 423 10.11 8.80 -10.08
C TRP A 423 9.74 9.45 -11.40
N ARG A 424 8.44 9.47 -11.74
CA ARG A 424 7.89 10.15 -12.93
C ARG A 424 6.61 10.90 -12.58
N ARG A 425 6.33 11.99 -13.30
CA ARG A 425 5.06 12.75 -13.25
C ARG A 425 4.65 13.22 -14.64
N GLU A 426 3.37 13.07 -14.96
CA GLU A 426 2.72 13.72 -16.08
C GLU A 426 1.60 14.61 -15.50
N ASN A 427 1.71 15.92 -15.73
CA ASN A 427 0.85 16.93 -15.12
C ASN A 427 0.74 18.16 -16.06
N PRO A 428 -0.27 18.22 -16.94
CA PRO A 428 -1.30 17.20 -17.14
C PRO A 428 -0.78 15.93 -17.83
N THR A 429 -1.52 14.82 -17.69
CA THR A 429 -1.42 13.64 -18.54
C THR A 429 -1.76 13.95 -20.01
N THR A 430 -1.29 13.13 -20.95
CA THR A 430 -1.49 13.38 -22.40
C THR A 430 -2.77 12.72 -22.92
N LYS A 431 -3.71 13.51 -23.47
CA LYS A 431 -4.90 12.97 -24.15
C LYS A 431 -4.54 11.93 -25.21
N GLY A 432 -5.28 10.82 -25.25
CA GLY A 432 -5.09 9.74 -26.22
C GLY A 432 -3.82 8.90 -26.01
N LYS A 433 -3.15 9.02 -24.86
CA LYS A 433 -2.00 8.17 -24.46
C LYS A 433 -2.12 7.79 -22.98
N PRO A 434 -1.78 6.56 -22.57
CA PRO A 434 -1.73 6.20 -21.16
C PRO A 434 -0.52 6.83 -20.45
N PHE A 435 -0.59 6.95 -19.13
CA PHE A 435 0.54 7.36 -18.30
C PHE A 435 1.64 6.28 -18.34
N THR A 436 2.90 6.70 -18.52
CA THR A 436 4.02 5.73 -18.64
C THR A 436 4.81 5.61 -17.34
N PHE A 437 4.73 4.44 -16.69
CA PHE A 437 5.51 4.09 -15.49
C PHE A 437 7.00 3.87 -15.81
N ILE A 438 7.28 3.19 -16.93
CA ILE A 438 8.64 2.95 -17.44
C ILE A 438 8.55 2.47 -18.90
N GLU A 439 9.52 2.90 -19.72
CA GLU A 439 9.85 2.31 -21.02
C GLU A 439 11.37 2.12 -21.06
N THR A 440 11.87 0.88 -21.10
CA THR A 440 13.32 0.62 -21.08
C THR A 440 13.71 -0.59 -21.93
N GLY A 441 14.90 -0.53 -22.52
CA GLY A 441 15.61 -1.71 -23.02
C GLY A 441 16.38 -2.46 -21.92
N GLY A 442 17.04 -3.55 -22.30
CA GLY A 442 17.97 -4.33 -21.45
C GLY A 442 17.40 -5.64 -20.91
N ARG A 443 18.05 -6.21 -19.89
CA ARG A 443 17.58 -7.37 -19.11
C ARG A 443 17.28 -6.94 -17.68
N GLY A 444 16.13 -7.34 -17.14
CA GLY A 444 15.73 -6.99 -15.78
C GLY A 444 14.36 -7.53 -15.38
N HIS A 445 13.83 -7.02 -14.27
CA HIS A 445 12.47 -7.29 -13.80
C HIS A 445 11.93 -6.16 -12.91
N LEU A 446 10.67 -5.78 -13.13
CA LEU A 446 9.98 -4.82 -12.26
C LEU A 446 9.53 -5.52 -10.97
N VAL A 447 9.72 -4.86 -9.83
CA VAL A 447 9.39 -5.40 -8.48
C VAL A 447 8.38 -4.53 -7.72
N GLY A 448 7.93 -3.43 -8.30
CA GLY A 448 6.72 -2.76 -7.82
C GLY A 448 6.50 -1.34 -8.32
N PHE A 449 5.38 -0.78 -7.89
CA PHE A 449 4.88 0.54 -8.25
C PHE A 449 4.18 1.18 -7.05
N ILE A 450 4.32 2.50 -6.92
CA ILE A 450 3.43 3.35 -6.12
C ILE A 450 2.93 4.48 -7.02
N GLN A 451 1.62 4.71 -7.10
CA GLN A 451 0.99 5.73 -7.93
C GLN A 451 0.14 6.67 -7.08
N GLN A 452 0.32 7.97 -7.29
CA GLN A 452 -0.60 9.03 -6.85
C GLN A 452 -1.26 9.63 -8.08
N SER A 453 -2.59 9.73 -8.07
CA SER A 453 -3.40 10.29 -9.16
C SER A 453 -4.36 11.34 -8.63
N GLN A 454 -4.42 12.48 -9.33
CA GLN A 454 -5.31 13.58 -8.99
C GLN A 454 -6.01 14.14 -10.25
N GLY A 455 -7.32 14.30 -10.19
CA GLY A 455 -8.09 15.08 -11.15
C GLY A 455 -8.05 16.58 -10.84
N PHE A 456 -8.21 17.42 -11.88
CA PHE A 456 -8.30 18.88 -11.70
C PHE A 456 -9.71 19.35 -11.30
N GLU A 457 -10.72 18.49 -11.38
CA GLU A 457 -12.11 18.75 -11.01
C GLU A 457 -12.45 18.14 -9.66
N SER A 458 -13.01 18.94 -8.76
CA SER A 458 -13.49 18.46 -7.46
C SER A 458 -14.67 17.50 -7.62
N GLY A 459 -14.63 16.37 -6.91
CA GLY A 459 -15.68 15.35 -6.96
C GLY A 459 -15.52 14.34 -8.11
N ASN A 460 -14.59 14.55 -9.05
CA ASN A 460 -14.34 13.66 -10.18
C ASN A 460 -13.18 12.68 -9.88
N THR A 461 -13.40 11.39 -10.10
CA THR A 461 -12.39 10.32 -9.95
C THR A 461 -12.40 9.30 -11.10
N TYR A 462 -13.12 9.57 -12.21
CA TYR A 462 -13.23 8.65 -13.36
C TYR A 462 -11.91 8.41 -14.11
N PHE A 463 -10.85 9.13 -13.77
CA PHE A 463 -9.51 8.81 -14.26
C PHE A 463 -9.01 7.44 -13.77
N PHE A 464 -9.55 6.93 -12.66
CA PHE A 464 -9.09 5.70 -12.00
C PHE A 464 -9.82 4.42 -12.45
N GLU A 465 -10.66 4.50 -13.49
CA GLU A 465 -11.14 3.31 -14.22
C GLU A 465 -10.03 2.69 -15.11
N GLY A 466 -8.91 3.39 -15.34
CA GLY A 466 -7.98 3.07 -16.43
C GLY A 466 -7.17 1.79 -16.24
N ASP A 467 -7.04 1.01 -17.31
CA ASP A 467 -6.36 -0.28 -17.33
C ASP A 467 -4.83 -0.19 -17.30
N ASP A 468 -4.18 -1.08 -16.54
CA ASP A 468 -2.73 -1.30 -16.62
C ASP A 468 -2.39 -2.15 -17.86
N GLN A 469 -1.28 -1.84 -18.53
CA GLN A 469 -0.82 -2.60 -19.68
C GLN A 469 0.70 -2.83 -19.61
N THR A 470 1.14 -4.07 -19.85
CA THR A 470 2.56 -4.43 -19.90
C THR A 470 2.91 -5.08 -21.24
N THR A 471 3.78 -4.41 -21.99
CA THR A 471 4.45 -4.99 -23.16
C THR A 471 5.85 -5.45 -22.76
N ILE A 472 6.15 -6.73 -22.92
CA ILE A 472 7.45 -7.36 -22.58
C ILE A 472 8.07 -7.92 -23.85
N ASP A 473 9.32 -7.55 -24.12
CA ASP A 473 10.16 -8.01 -25.24
C ASP A 473 9.54 -7.91 -26.65
N GLY A 474 8.46 -7.11 -26.79
CA GLY A 474 7.70 -6.87 -28.02
C GLY A 474 6.25 -7.40 -28.00
N GLU A 475 5.83 -8.14 -26.98
CA GLU A 475 4.47 -8.69 -26.84
C GLU A 475 3.68 -8.00 -25.71
N LEU A 476 2.44 -7.59 -25.98
CA LEU A 476 1.48 -7.22 -24.94
C LEU A 476 1.05 -8.49 -24.19
N VAL A 477 1.46 -8.62 -22.93
CA VAL A 477 1.31 -9.86 -22.13
C VAL A 477 0.45 -9.70 -20.88
N ILE A 478 0.17 -8.46 -20.48
CA ILE A 478 -0.71 -8.12 -19.36
C ILE A 478 -1.63 -6.97 -19.79
N HIS A 479 -2.92 -7.11 -19.46
CA HIS A 479 -3.96 -6.08 -19.58
C HIS A 479 -4.82 -6.13 -18.31
N GLY A 480 -5.09 -4.97 -17.72
CA GLY A 480 -5.81 -4.77 -16.47
C GLY A 480 -7.33 -5.00 -16.58
N THR A 481 -8.06 -4.43 -15.62
CA THR A 481 -9.54 -4.31 -15.63
C THR A 481 -10.05 -3.05 -14.87
N GLY A 482 -9.15 -2.14 -14.52
CA GLY A 482 -9.36 -1.02 -13.57
C GLY A 482 -8.06 -0.58 -12.87
N SER A 483 -7.92 0.70 -12.50
CA SER A 483 -6.69 1.16 -11.82
C SER A 483 -6.62 0.70 -10.36
N GLU A 484 -7.75 0.54 -9.66
CA GLU A 484 -7.73 -0.08 -8.34
C GLU A 484 -7.50 -1.59 -8.42
N ASP A 485 -8.00 -2.24 -9.47
CA ASP A 485 -7.90 -3.68 -9.69
C ASP A 485 -6.44 -4.15 -9.82
N PHE A 486 -5.62 -3.38 -10.55
CA PHE A 486 -4.17 -3.54 -10.62
C PHE A 486 -3.50 -3.61 -9.23
N TYR A 487 -4.03 -2.83 -8.27
CA TYR A 487 -3.58 -2.74 -6.88
C TYR A 487 -4.32 -3.67 -5.89
N ASN A 488 -5.04 -4.67 -6.41
CA ASN A 488 -5.92 -5.59 -5.66
C ASN A 488 -7.10 -4.92 -4.93
N GLY A 489 -7.50 -3.72 -5.36
CA GLY A 489 -8.73 -3.06 -4.96
C GLY A 489 -9.97 -3.64 -5.66
N GLY A 490 -11.02 -2.83 -5.67
CA GLY A 490 -12.19 -3.04 -6.52
C GLY A 490 -13.31 -2.07 -6.18
N TRP A 491 -14.08 -1.62 -7.18
CA TRP A 491 -15.21 -0.71 -7.02
C TRP A 491 -14.86 0.56 -6.22
N TYR A 492 -14.01 1.41 -6.79
CA TYR A 492 -13.75 2.73 -6.21
C TYR A 492 -15.02 3.59 -6.09
N ASP A 493 -14.95 4.65 -5.29
CA ASP A 493 -16.07 5.53 -4.90
C ASP A 493 -17.22 4.88 -4.10
N VAL A 494 -17.27 3.56 -3.95
CA VAL A 494 -18.31 2.88 -3.16
C VAL A 494 -17.85 2.68 -1.70
N ALA A 495 -18.73 3.00 -0.76
CA ALA A 495 -18.45 2.93 0.67
C ALA A 495 -17.98 1.53 1.14
N GLY A 496 -16.96 1.51 2.01
CA GLY A 496 -16.40 0.28 2.60
C GLY A 496 -15.51 -0.54 1.66
N ARG A 497 -14.94 0.09 0.62
CA ARG A 497 -14.09 -0.52 -0.40
C ARG A 497 -12.80 0.29 -0.55
N TRP A 498 -12.48 0.79 -1.76
CA TRP A 498 -11.30 1.61 -2.04
C TRP A 498 -11.37 3.02 -1.42
N ASP A 499 -12.49 3.38 -0.79
CA ASP A 499 -12.85 4.70 -0.25
C ASP A 499 -11.99 5.20 0.94
N ALA A 500 -10.95 4.47 1.33
CA ALA A 500 -10.01 4.88 2.38
C ALA A 500 -8.61 4.26 2.20
N LYS A 501 -7.61 4.88 2.83
CA LYS A 501 -6.25 4.31 2.96
C LYS A 501 -6.30 2.91 3.61
N ARG A 502 -5.77 1.90 2.93
CA ARG A 502 -5.69 0.49 3.36
C ARG A 502 -4.37 -0.12 2.90
N SER A 503 -3.67 -0.83 3.78
CA SER A 503 -2.34 -1.37 3.50
C SER A 503 -2.28 -2.88 3.79
N PHE A 504 -1.84 -3.65 2.80
CA PHE A 504 -1.58 -5.10 2.88
C PHE A 504 -0.09 -5.38 2.58
N PRO A 505 0.42 -6.61 2.80
CA PRO A 505 1.85 -6.92 2.65
C PRO A 505 2.44 -6.56 1.28
N LEU A 506 1.70 -6.76 0.19
CA LEU A 506 2.19 -6.49 -1.18
C LEU A 506 1.35 -5.50 -1.98
N SER A 507 0.22 -4.99 -1.48
CA SER A 507 -0.56 -3.98 -2.19
C SER A 507 -1.44 -3.13 -1.27
N GLY A 508 -2.07 -2.07 -1.79
CA GLY A 508 -3.05 -1.29 -1.03
C GLY A 508 -3.44 0.05 -1.67
N CYS A 509 -4.44 0.69 -1.08
CA CYS A 509 -4.87 2.06 -1.39
C CYS A 509 -4.10 3.04 -0.49
N ILE A 510 -3.38 4.00 -1.08
CA ILE A 510 -2.64 5.01 -0.31
C ILE A 510 -3.58 6.13 0.21
N GLY A 511 -4.72 6.33 -0.46
CA GLY A 511 -5.79 7.20 0.01
C GLY A 511 -6.88 7.43 -1.03
N TYR A 512 -8.03 7.91 -0.58
CA TYR A 512 -9.15 8.31 -1.44
C TYR A 512 -9.78 9.58 -0.85
N LYS A 513 -9.71 10.69 -1.58
CA LYS A 513 -10.27 12.00 -1.21
C LYS A 513 -11.01 12.57 -2.42
N LYS A 514 -12.22 12.06 -2.68
CA LYS A 514 -13.06 12.43 -3.84
C LYS A 514 -13.23 13.94 -4.01
N HIS A 515 -13.42 14.67 -2.91
CA HIS A 515 -13.59 16.13 -2.90
C HIS A 515 -12.33 16.88 -3.37
N LEU A 516 -11.15 16.26 -3.35
CA LEU A 516 -9.90 16.78 -3.96
C LEU A 516 -9.57 16.13 -5.30
N GLY A 517 -10.43 15.23 -5.81
CA GLY A 517 -10.15 14.40 -6.97
C GLY A 517 -8.94 13.48 -6.78
N ARG A 518 -8.58 13.08 -5.55
CA ARG A 518 -7.32 12.37 -5.23
C ARG A 518 -7.52 10.89 -4.92
N THR A 519 -6.81 9.99 -5.61
CA THR A 519 -6.63 8.59 -5.17
C THR A 519 -5.32 7.97 -5.68
N GLY A 520 -5.02 6.72 -5.35
CA GLY A 520 -3.79 6.05 -5.73
C GLY A 520 -3.58 4.75 -4.96
N GLY A 521 -2.60 3.96 -5.40
CA GLY A 521 -2.31 2.65 -4.82
C GLY A 521 -0.83 2.27 -4.89
N TYR A 522 -0.53 1.11 -4.31
CA TYR A 522 0.76 0.45 -4.45
C TYR A 522 0.60 -1.04 -4.72
N ARG A 523 1.56 -1.61 -5.45
CA ARG A 523 1.74 -3.06 -5.59
C ARG A 523 3.22 -3.40 -5.73
N PHE A 524 3.67 -4.37 -4.96
CA PHE A 524 5.00 -4.96 -5.03
C PHE A 524 4.87 -6.39 -5.57
N LEU A 525 5.80 -6.77 -6.43
CA LEU A 525 5.81 -8.03 -7.17
C LEU A 525 6.94 -8.89 -6.63
N LEU A 526 6.64 -10.14 -6.22
CA LEU A 526 7.66 -11.08 -5.72
C LEU A 526 7.90 -12.19 -6.76
N GLY A 527 6.98 -13.16 -6.84
CA GLY A 527 6.97 -14.18 -7.89
C GLY A 527 6.37 -13.68 -9.20
N ASP A 528 5.35 -12.80 -9.12
CA ASP A 528 4.71 -12.13 -10.26
C ASP A 528 5.51 -10.93 -10.83
N ALA A 529 6.83 -10.92 -10.65
CA ALA A 529 7.71 -9.85 -11.12
C ALA A 529 7.81 -9.81 -12.66
N TYR A 530 7.68 -8.62 -13.25
CA TYR A 530 7.57 -8.48 -14.70
C TYR A 530 8.97 -8.53 -15.35
N SER A 531 9.43 -9.74 -15.67
CA SER A 531 10.77 -10.02 -16.18
C SER A 531 10.90 -9.85 -17.70
N TYR A 532 11.95 -9.15 -18.15
CA TYR A 532 12.23 -8.85 -19.55
C TYR A 532 13.69 -9.19 -19.93
N ARG A 533 13.95 -9.46 -21.21
CA ARG A 533 15.27 -9.83 -21.76
C ARG A 533 15.80 -8.85 -22.82
N LYS A 534 14.92 -8.01 -23.39
CA LYS A 534 15.21 -7.02 -24.43
C LYS A 534 14.60 -5.66 -24.09
N SER A 535 13.35 -5.63 -23.63
CA SER A 535 12.62 -4.39 -23.33
C SER A 535 11.35 -4.60 -22.50
N ILE A 536 10.94 -3.56 -21.79
CA ILE A 536 9.62 -3.48 -21.14
C ILE A 536 9.03 -2.07 -21.28
N LEU A 537 7.71 -2.03 -21.54
CA LEU A 537 6.88 -0.85 -21.46
C LEU A 537 5.73 -1.16 -20.49
N GLN A 538 5.65 -0.42 -19.39
CA GLN A 538 4.51 -0.44 -18.47
C GLN A 538 3.79 0.90 -18.52
N THR A 539 2.49 0.83 -18.78
CA THR A 539 1.59 1.99 -18.79
C THR A 539 0.35 1.73 -17.93
N ILE A 540 -0.43 2.78 -17.69
CA ILE A 540 -1.80 2.70 -17.16
C ILE A 540 -2.65 3.81 -17.78
N GLU A 541 -3.89 3.49 -18.15
CA GLU A 541 -4.81 4.50 -18.65
C GLU A 541 -5.25 5.48 -17.55
N HIS A 542 -5.74 6.66 -17.94
CA HIS A 542 -6.19 7.71 -17.02
C HIS A 542 -7.59 8.26 -17.35
N ALA A 543 -8.43 7.41 -17.95
CA ALA A 543 -9.84 7.64 -18.24
C ALA A 543 -10.55 6.29 -18.42
N PRO A 544 -11.90 6.23 -18.42
CA PRO A 544 -12.66 4.99 -18.65
C PRO A 544 -12.46 4.41 -20.06
N THR A 545 -12.11 5.25 -21.03
CA THR A 545 -11.75 4.86 -22.40
C THR A 545 -10.83 5.92 -23.01
N ALA A 546 -9.94 5.52 -23.92
CA ALA A 546 -9.22 6.39 -24.85
C ALA A 546 -8.37 7.53 -24.23
N ASN A 547 -8.09 7.48 -22.92
CA ASN A 547 -7.27 8.49 -22.22
C ASN A 547 -7.77 9.94 -22.41
N GLU A 548 -9.08 10.16 -22.40
CA GLU A 548 -9.67 11.48 -22.71
C GLU A 548 -9.70 12.49 -21.55
N LEU A 549 -9.40 12.09 -20.31
CA LEU A 549 -9.33 13.02 -19.18
C LEU A 549 -7.91 13.62 -19.05
N LEU A 550 -7.81 14.83 -18.52
CA LEU A 550 -6.53 15.45 -18.16
C LEU A 550 -6.37 15.40 -16.64
N ASN A 551 -5.28 14.80 -16.15
CA ASN A 551 -5.04 14.55 -14.74
C ASN A 551 -3.59 14.85 -14.34
N ASP A 552 -3.31 14.85 -13.04
CA ASP A 552 -1.98 14.88 -12.44
C ASP A 552 -1.65 13.47 -11.94
N TYR A 553 -0.80 12.74 -12.68
CA TYR A 553 -0.33 11.40 -12.31
C TYR A 553 1.15 11.46 -11.96
N CYS A 554 1.56 10.87 -10.84
CA CYS A 554 2.97 10.59 -10.56
C CYS A 554 3.17 9.25 -9.88
N ALA A 555 4.30 8.60 -10.16
CA ALA A 555 4.61 7.28 -9.66
C ALA A 555 6.09 7.09 -9.34
N VAL A 556 6.37 6.10 -8.48
CA VAL A 556 7.69 5.50 -8.32
C VAL A 556 7.63 4.06 -8.83
N THR A 557 8.49 3.75 -9.80
CA THR A 557 8.70 2.40 -10.35
C THR A 557 9.97 1.81 -9.78
N TYR A 558 9.91 0.60 -9.21
CA TYR A 558 11.05 -0.10 -8.60
C TYR A 558 11.40 -1.32 -9.46
N LEU A 559 12.69 -1.50 -9.77
CA LEU A 559 13.15 -2.58 -10.64
C LEU A 559 14.59 -3.03 -10.34
N TYR A 560 14.90 -4.24 -10.79
CA TYR A 560 16.27 -4.70 -10.98
C TYR A 560 16.60 -4.69 -12.47
N SER A 561 17.78 -4.20 -12.82
CA SER A 561 18.26 -4.17 -14.21
C SER A 561 19.74 -4.52 -14.25
N GLN A 562 20.17 -5.23 -15.30
CA GLN A 562 21.57 -5.60 -15.51
C GLN A 562 22.45 -4.36 -15.75
N ASP A 563 21.94 -3.48 -16.61
CA ASP A 563 22.54 -2.21 -17.01
C ASP A 563 21.61 -1.06 -16.62
N ARG A 564 22.08 0.20 -16.68
CA ARG A 564 21.23 1.37 -16.38
C ARG A 564 20.01 1.38 -17.33
N PRO A 565 18.76 1.47 -16.81
CA PRO A 565 17.56 1.58 -17.65
C PRO A 565 17.66 2.75 -18.64
N THR A 566 17.14 2.57 -19.85
CA THR A 566 17.33 3.50 -20.98
C THR A 566 16.38 4.69 -20.97
N CYS A 567 15.39 4.70 -20.07
CA CYS A 567 14.55 5.87 -19.79
C CYS A 567 15.33 6.97 -19.06
N GLU A 568 14.88 8.21 -19.22
CA GLU A 568 15.43 9.36 -18.48
C GLU A 568 15.09 9.31 -16.98
N PHE A 569 16.08 9.57 -16.14
CA PHE A 569 15.95 9.74 -14.69
C PHE A 569 15.96 11.24 -14.35
N ALA A 570 14.89 11.95 -14.72
CA ALA A 570 14.77 13.39 -14.48
C ALA A 570 13.71 13.72 -13.42
N LEU A 571 14.04 14.64 -12.52
CA LEU A 571 13.07 15.31 -11.67
C LEU A 571 12.76 16.68 -12.27
N PRO A 572 11.48 17.01 -12.56
CA PRO A 572 11.06 18.36 -12.87
C PRO A 572 11.49 19.35 -11.76
N PRO A 573 11.61 20.64 -12.09
CA PRO A 573 11.81 21.70 -11.11
C PRO A 573 10.84 21.60 -9.91
N ALA A 574 11.27 22.06 -8.72
CA ALA A 574 10.45 21.96 -7.51
C ALA A 574 9.13 22.77 -7.56
N THR A 575 8.93 23.61 -8.58
CA THR A 575 7.63 24.16 -9.00
C THR A 575 6.68 23.08 -9.51
N GLU A 576 7.16 22.24 -10.40
CA GLU A 576 6.38 21.22 -11.12
C GLU A 576 6.30 19.88 -10.38
N ARG A 577 6.86 19.76 -9.17
CA ARG A 577 6.68 18.60 -8.29
C ARG A 577 5.68 18.81 -7.15
N LYS A 578 5.28 20.06 -6.87
CA LYS A 578 4.33 20.37 -5.78
C LYS A 578 2.96 19.71 -5.99
N VAL A 579 2.36 19.27 -4.89
CA VAL A 579 0.96 18.83 -4.77
C VAL A 579 0.00 19.99 -5.09
N ILE A 580 -0.97 19.76 -5.99
CA ILE A 580 -1.93 20.80 -6.42
C ILE A 580 -3.14 20.79 -5.48
N ASP A 581 -3.17 21.69 -4.50
CA ASP A 581 -4.35 21.89 -3.65
C ASP A 581 -5.43 22.69 -4.40
N LEU A 582 -6.62 22.11 -4.61
CA LEU A 582 -7.73 22.76 -5.31
C LEU A 582 -8.27 23.96 -4.51
N LYS A 583 -8.69 25.03 -5.21
CA LYS A 583 -9.35 26.20 -4.59
C LYS A 583 -10.87 26.04 -4.45
N HIS A 584 -11.49 25.39 -5.43
CA HIS A 584 -12.90 25.04 -5.45
C HIS A 584 -13.06 23.59 -4.96
N ILE A 585 -13.72 23.40 -3.80
CA ILE A 585 -13.97 22.07 -3.23
C ILE A 585 -15.48 21.84 -3.09
N VAL A 586 -15.98 20.82 -3.76
CA VAL A 586 -17.39 20.40 -3.80
C VAL A 586 -17.58 19.12 -3.00
N PHE A 587 -18.50 19.14 -2.05
CA PHE A 587 -18.86 18.01 -1.22
C PHE A 587 -20.29 17.53 -1.54
N ALA A 588 -20.41 16.45 -2.31
CA ALA A 588 -21.69 15.86 -2.70
C ALA A 588 -22.42 15.21 -1.50
N THR A 589 -23.36 15.93 -0.90
CA THR A 589 -24.01 15.54 0.36
C THR A 589 -24.95 14.33 0.24
N TRP A 590 -25.42 14.04 -0.96
CA TRP A 590 -26.18 12.84 -1.28
C TRP A 590 -25.32 11.56 -1.34
N TRP A 591 -23.98 11.66 -1.40
CA TRP A 591 -23.08 10.51 -1.55
C TRP A 591 -22.35 10.09 -0.27
N ASN A 592 -21.10 10.49 -0.04
CA ASN A 592 -20.22 9.89 0.97
C ASN A 592 -19.54 10.88 1.94
N ILE A 593 -20.01 12.14 2.03
CA ILE A 593 -19.54 13.05 3.08
C ILE A 593 -19.94 12.56 4.49
N PRO A 594 -19.03 12.61 5.50
CA PRO A 594 -19.40 12.30 6.87
C PRO A 594 -20.28 13.37 7.51
N ILE A 595 -21.30 12.94 8.25
CA ILE A 595 -22.15 13.81 9.08
C ILE A 595 -21.68 13.65 10.52
N SER A 596 -21.24 14.75 11.16
CA SER A 596 -20.77 14.74 12.54
C SER A 596 -21.92 14.71 13.57
N ALA A 597 -23.06 15.31 13.24
CA ALA A 597 -24.27 15.36 14.07
C ALA A 597 -25.46 15.91 13.28
N PHE A 598 -26.69 15.61 13.70
CA PHE A 598 -27.92 16.25 13.22
C PHE A 598 -29.04 16.12 14.27
N SER A 599 -30.13 16.85 14.11
CA SER A 599 -31.31 16.77 15.00
C SER A 599 -32.06 15.44 14.84
N TYR A 600 -32.00 14.59 15.87
CA TYR A 600 -32.67 13.28 15.89
C TYR A 600 -34.17 13.36 16.23
N ARG A 601 -34.56 14.25 17.15
CA ARG A 601 -35.96 14.36 17.61
C ARG A 601 -36.74 15.26 16.66
N ASN A 602 -37.86 14.75 16.13
CA ASN A 602 -38.70 15.43 15.12
C ASN A 602 -37.94 15.83 13.83
N GLY A 603 -36.73 15.30 13.63
CA GLY A 603 -35.93 15.44 12.42
C GLY A 603 -35.93 14.13 11.63
N THR A 604 -35.93 14.21 10.31
CA THR A 604 -35.87 13.05 9.41
C THR A 604 -34.91 13.33 8.27
N LEU A 605 -33.90 12.49 8.15
CA LEU A 605 -32.84 12.61 7.16
C LEU A 605 -32.99 11.53 6.08
N THR A 606 -33.10 11.91 4.81
CA THR A 606 -33.29 10.98 3.68
C THR A 606 -32.46 11.38 2.47
N LYS A 607 -31.93 10.41 1.72
CA LYS A 607 -31.33 10.64 0.40
C LYS A 607 -32.39 10.43 -0.66
N ASN A 608 -32.57 11.39 -1.55
CA ASN A 608 -33.60 11.36 -2.59
C ASN A 608 -33.01 11.65 -3.97
N ARG A 609 -33.80 11.31 -5.01
CA ARG A 609 -33.58 11.74 -6.39
C ARG A 609 -34.89 12.25 -6.98
N GLU A 610 -34.80 13.27 -7.81
CA GLU A 610 -35.94 13.90 -8.48
C GLU A 610 -35.51 14.44 -9.85
N LYS A 611 -36.44 14.53 -10.80
CA LYS A 611 -36.17 15.10 -12.12
C LYS A 611 -36.61 16.57 -12.14
N LEU A 612 -35.64 17.48 -12.05
CA LEU A 612 -35.84 18.93 -12.02
C LEU A 612 -35.17 19.55 -13.26
N ASP A 613 -35.86 20.46 -13.96
CA ASP A 613 -35.40 21.08 -15.21
C ASP A 613 -34.84 20.07 -16.23
N GLY A 614 -35.48 18.90 -16.29
CA GLY A 614 -35.10 17.78 -17.15
C GLY A 614 -33.92 16.92 -16.66
N ARG A 615 -33.25 17.30 -15.57
CA ARG A 615 -32.04 16.64 -15.03
C ARG A 615 -32.34 15.80 -13.78
N ASP A 616 -31.63 14.70 -13.61
CA ASP A 616 -31.65 13.89 -12.38
C ASP A 616 -30.87 14.62 -11.26
N VAL A 617 -31.56 15.27 -10.33
CA VAL A 617 -30.97 15.90 -9.15
C VAL A 617 -31.00 14.93 -7.97
N ARG A 618 -29.87 14.75 -7.28
CA ARG A 618 -29.73 13.92 -6.07
C ARG A 618 -29.43 14.84 -4.89
N PHE A 619 -30.14 14.68 -3.79
CA PHE A 619 -29.99 15.55 -2.62
C PHE A 619 -30.20 14.79 -1.31
N LEU A 620 -29.58 15.30 -0.24
CA LEU A 620 -29.85 14.93 1.14
C LEU A 620 -30.91 15.89 1.70
N SER A 621 -32.02 15.32 2.16
CA SER A 621 -33.18 16.04 2.67
C SER A 621 -33.25 15.90 4.19
N LEU A 622 -33.11 17.02 4.92
CA LEU A 622 -33.51 17.15 6.31
C LEU A 622 -34.91 17.76 6.37
N ARG A 623 -35.92 16.97 6.75
CA ARG A 623 -37.25 17.44 7.15
C ARG A 623 -37.28 17.60 8.67
N ALA A 624 -37.88 18.67 9.16
CA ALA A 624 -38.00 19.00 10.57
C ALA A 624 -39.43 19.38 10.96
N GLU A 625 -39.81 19.09 12.21
CA GLU A 625 -41.11 19.45 12.78
C GLU A 625 -40.94 20.06 14.18
N GLY A 626 -41.67 21.13 14.47
CA GLY A 626 -41.49 21.93 15.69
C GLY A 626 -40.07 22.48 15.83
N GLY A 627 -39.58 22.56 17.07
CA GLY A 627 -38.17 22.80 17.39
C GLY A 627 -37.47 21.51 17.84
N ASP A 628 -36.14 21.56 17.90
CA ASP A 628 -35.31 20.54 18.56
C ASP A 628 -35.10 20.91 20.04
N THR A 629 -34.62 19.94 20.82
CA THR A 629 -34.36 20.02 22.27
C THR A 629 -33.46 21.18 22.66
N PHE A 630 -32.58 21.63 21.75
CA PHE A 630 -31.65 22.74 21.94
C PHE A 630 -31.90 23.92 20.98
N GLY A 631 -33.14 24.06 20.48
CA GLY A 631 -33.57 25.20 19.65
C GLY A 631 -33.81 24.83 18.19
N HIS A 632 -33.04 25.40 17.27
CA HIS A 632 -33.21 25.17 15.84
C HIS A 632 -32.70 23.78 15.42
N HIS A 633 -33.49 23.11 14.56
CA HIS A 633 -33.09 21.87 13.90
C HIS A 633 -31.82 22.07 13.07
N PHE A 634 -30.89 21.12 13.11
CA PHE A 634 -29.57 21.29 12.52
C PHE A 634 -29.01 20.04 11.82
N ILE A 635 -27.99 20.26 10.99
CA ILE A 635 -27.09 19.24 10.46
C ILE A 635 -25.65 19.79 10.44
N CYS A 636 -24.69 18.94 10.80
CA CYS A 636 -23.27 19.28 10.87
C CYS A 636 -22.46 18.28 10.05
N PHE A 637 -21.72 18.76 9.06
CA PHE A 637 -20.91 17.95 8.16
C PHE A 637 -19.42 18.07 8.47
N VAL A 638 -18.64 17.02 8.16
CA VAL A 638 -17.17 17.08 8.18
C VAL A 638 -16.67 17.31 6.76
N CYS A 639 -16.17 18.52 6.50
CA CYS A 639 -15.60 18.93 5.23
C CYS A 639 -14.07 18.96 5.36
N GLU A 640 -13.37 18.01 4.73
CA GLU A 640 -11.91 18.01 4.70
C GLU A 640 -11.40 19.01 3.65
N LEU A 641 -10.54 19.95 4.06
CA LEU A 641 -10.00 20.98 3.18
C LEU A 641 -8.51 20.77 2.93
N PRO A 642 -8.03 21.09 1.71
CA PRO A 642 -6.68 20.73 1.30
C PRO A 642 -5.62 21.61 1.95
N ALA A 643 -5.94 22.82 2.40
CA ALA A 643 -5.01 23.74 3.04
C ALA A 643 -5.76 24.68 4.00
N ALA A 644 -5.06 25.22 5.01
CA ALA A 644 -5.62 26.29 5.84
C ALA A 644 -5.79 27.59 5.03
N GLY A 645 -6.83 28.36 5.32
CA GLY A 645 -7.11 29.61 4.62
C GLY A 645 -8.49 30.19 4.89
N LYS A 646 -8.85 31.23 4.15
CA LYS A 646 -10.17 31.85 4.16
C LYS A 646 -11.01 31.25 3.03
N TYR A 647 -12.23 30.83 3.36
CA TYR A 647 -13.13 30.15 2.43
C TYR A 647 -14.50 30.82 2.42
N SER A 648 -14.99 31.17 1.23
CA SER A 648 -16.41 31.43 1.00
C SER A 648 -17.15 30.08 0.95
N ILE A 649 -18.33 30.02 1.55
CA ILE A 649 -19.12 28.80 1.65
C ILE A 649 -20.49 29.06 1.03
N SER A 650 -20.84 28.24 0.03
CA SER A 650 -22.15 28.24 -0.62
C SER A 650 -22.76 26.83 -0.61
N LEU A 651 -24.08 26.76 -0.75
CA LEU A 651 -24.85 25.52 -0.80
C LEU A 651 -25.56 25.39 -2.14
N ASP A 652 -25.40 24.24 -2.80
CA ASP A 652 -26.29 23.86 -3.89
C ASP A 652 -27.53 23.19 -3.29
N THR A 653 -28.71 23.72 -3.57
CA THR A 653 -29.95 23.30 -2.91
C THR A 653 -31.07 23.00 -3.92
N VAL A 654 -32.16 22.40 -3.45
CA VAL A 654 -33.45 22.44 -4.15
C VAL A 654 -34.37 23.37 -3.37
N LYS A 655 -34.80 24.48 -3.99
CA LYS A 655 -35.84 25.35 -3.42
C LYS A 655 -37.22 24.76 -3.65
N GLY A 656 -38.23 25.22 -2.91
CA GLY A 656 -39.60 24.76 -3.12
C GLY A 656 -40.61 25.13 -2.02
N PRO A 657 -41.87 24.69 -2.15
CA PRO A 657 -42.98 25.23 -1.37
C PRO A 657 -43.05 24.72 0.08
N SER A 658 -42.15 23.82 0.49
CA SER A 658 -42.07 23.27 1.86
C SER A 658 -40.69 23.49 2.51
N LEU A 659 -39.83 24.30 1.88
CA LEU A 659 -38.44 24.52 2.29
C LEU A 659 -38.34 25.66 3.31
N GLY A 660 -37.35 25.59 4.20
CA GLY A 660 -37.13 26.55 5.27
C GLY A 660 -36.06 27.60 4.97
N MET A 661 -35.75 28.40 5.97
CA MET A 661 -34.60 29.31 5.98
C MET A 661 -33.42 28.62 6.64
N VAL A 662 -32.28 28.53 5.93
CA VAL A 662 -31.04 27.94 6.43
C VAL A 662 -30.01 29.03 6.76
N GLN A 663 -29.24 28.82 7.84
CA GLN A 663 -28.15 29.72 8.23
C GLN A 663 -26.98 28.89 8.79
N MET A 664 -25.75 29.31 8.50
CA MET A 664 -24.53 28.68 9.03
C MET A 664 -24.20 29.22 10.43
N PHE A 665 -23.63 28.36 11.29
CA PHE A 665 -23.26 28.67 12.66
C PHE A 665 -21.83 28.22 12.99
N VAL A 666 -21.16 28.96 13.89
CA VAL A 666 -19.89 28.59 14.52
C VAL A 666 -20.00 28.91 16.01
N ASP A 667 -19.67 27.96 16.88
CA ASP A 667 -19.75 28.08 18.34
C ASP A 667 -21.09 28.70 18.85
N GLU A 668 -22.21 28.20 18.30
CA GLU A 668 -23.58 28.68 18.51
C GLU A 668 -23.89 30.14 18.08
N ALA A 669 -22.91 30.88 17.55
CA ALA A 669 -23.12 32.17 16.90
C ALA A 669 -23.47 32.02 15.40
N PRO A 670 -24.39 32.82 14.84
CA PRO A 670 -24.63 32.86 13.39
C PRO A 670 -23.41 33.39 12.62
N ALA A 671 -23.01 32.69 11.56
CA ALA A 671 -21.75 32.91 10.83
C ALA A 671 -21.93 33.44 9.38
N GLY A 672 -23.13 33.90 9.05
CA GLY A 672 -23.46 34.43 7.72
C GLY A 672 -24.96 34.75 7.58
N PRO A 673 -25.45 35.05 6.36
CA PRO A 673 -26.84 35.42 6.13
C PRO A 673 -27.82 34.26 6.36
N GLN A 674 -29.10 34.60 6.52
CA GLN A 674 -30.20 33.64 6.39
C GLN A 674 -30.54 33.50 4.90
N VAL A 675 -30.56 32.26 4.42
CA VAL A 675 -30.94 31.92 3.05
C VAL A 675 -32.34 31.32 3.08
N ASP A 676 -33.32 32.05 2.55
CA ASP A 676 -34.67 31.50 2.32
C ASP A 676 -34.65 30.55 1.12
N LEU A 677 -35.03 29.29 1.34
CA LEU A 677 -35.13 28.26 0.30
C LEU A 677 -36.57 28.07 -0.21
N TYR A 678 -37.52 28.93 0.18
CA TYR A 678 -38.86 28.92 -0.39
C TYR A 678 -38.87 29.23 -1.91
N ALA A 679 -39.80 28.59 -2.61
CA ALA A 679 -40.28 28.95 -3.96
C ALA A 679 -41.59 28.19 -4.24
N ASP A 680 -42.53 28.77 -5.00
CA ASP A 680 -43.83 28.15 -5.31
C ASP A 680 -43.71 26.75 -5.95
N GLN A 681 -42.64 26.54 -6.73
CA GLN A 681 -42.32 25.30 -7.43
C GLN A 681 -40.91 24.82 -7.08
N ARG A 682 -40.70 23.50 -7.12
CA ARG A 682 -39.40 22.90 -6.82
C ARG A 682 -38.44 23.09 -7.99
N LYS A 683 -37.24 23.60 -7.71
CA LYS A 683 -36.19 23.87 -8.71
C LYS A 683 -34.80 23.82 -8.09
N PRO A 684 -33.74 23.54 -8.87
CA PRO A 684 -32.36 23.67 -8.41
C PRO A 684 -32.06 25.14 -8.08
N ALA A 685 -31.25 25.35 -7.05
CA ALA A 685 -30.71 26.65 -6.68
C ALA A 685 -29.24 26.46 -6.26
N PRO A 686 -28.30 26.57 -7.20
CA PRO A 686 -26.88 26.51 -6.89
C PRO A 686 -26.40 27.74 -6.12
N ASP A 687 -25.16 27.70 -5.63
CA ASP A 687 -24.41 28.87 -5.15
C ASP A 687 -25.11 29.72 -4.07
N GLN A 688 -25.92 29.11 -3.21
CA GLN A 688 -26.56 29.84 -2.12
C GLN A 688 -25.52 30.16 -1.02
N TYR A 689 -24.93 31.36 -1.07
CA TYR A 689 -23.92 31.83 -0.12
C TYR A 689 -24.46 31.85 1.33
N VAL A 690 -23.74 31.16 2.24
CA VAL A 690 -24.11 31.02 3.66
C VAL A 690 -23.07 31.57 4.64
N GLY A 691 -21.91 32.04 4.17
CA GLY A 691 -20.93 32.77 4.98
C GLY A 691 -19.50 32.61 4.48
N THR A 692 -18.55 33.22 5.21
CA THR A 692 -17.11 33.14 4.92
C THR A 692 -16.37 32.87 6.23
N LEU A 693 -15.56 31.81 6.26
CA LEU A 693 -14.84 31.35 7.45
C LEU A 693 -13.33 31.26 7.21
N ASN A 694 -12.55 31.43 8.28
CA ASN A 694 -11.16 30.95 8.31
C ASN A 694 -11.21 29.50 8.75
N LEU A 695 -10.71 28.58 7.92
CA LEU A 695 -10.77 27.14 8.13
C LEU A 695 -9.37 26.52 8.14
N ALA A 696 -9.25 25.41 8.85
CA ALA A 696 -7.99 24.67 9.00
C ALA A 696 -7.72 23.76 7.80
N GLU A 697 -6.48 23.29 7.68
CA GLU A 697 -6.17 22.14 6.84
C GLU A 697 -6.75 20.86 7.46
N GLY A 698 -7.24 19.93 6.62
CA GLY A 698 -7.89 18.72 7.10
C GLY A 698 -9.37 18.94 7.50
N PRO A 699 -9.92 18.14 8.44
CA PRO A 699 -11.35 18.06 8.70
C PRO A 699 -11.92 19.25 9.48
N ASN A 700 -12.78 20.03 8.83
CA ASN A 700 -13.53 21.13 9.43
C ASN A 700 -14.99 20.73 9.66
N LYS A 701 -15.63 21.24 10.72
CA LYS A 701 -17.06 21.03 11.01
C LYS A 701 -17.88 22.22 10.53
N LEU A 702 -18.78 22.00 9.57
CA LEU A 702 -19.70 23.02 9.07
C LEU A 702 -21.12 22.72 9.56
N LEU A 703 -21.66 23.62 10.38
CA LEU A 703 -22.96 23.50 11.05
C LEU A 703 -23.99 24.42 10.37
N PHE A 704 -25.10 23.82 9.92
CA PHE A 704 -26.21 24.52 9.30
C PHE A 704 -27.49 24.29 10.11
N LYS A 705 -28.25 25.36 10.37
CA LYS A 705 -29.50 25.32 11.15
C LYS A 705 -30.68 25.81 10.32
N LEU A 706 -31.83 25.17 10.50
CA LEU A 706 -33.14 25.61 10.01
C LEU A 706 -33.70 26.65 10.99
N VAL A 707 -33.37 27.91 10.75
CA VAL A 707 -33.64 29.04 11.66
C VAL A 707 -35.08 29.56 11.57
N GLY A 708 -35.81 29.19 10.52
CA GLY A 708 -37.20 29.58 10.31
C GLY A 708 -37.71 29.07 8.97
N LYS A 709 -38.77 29.69 8.46
CA LYS A 709 -39.30 29.46 7.11
C LYS A 709 -40.04 30.71 6.62
N ASN A 710 -40.20 30.84 5.32
CA ASN A 710 -41.12 31.82 4.74
C ASN A 710 -42.56 31.62 5.27
N ALA A 711 -43.35 32.68 5.37
CA ALA A 711 -44.75 32.62 5.78
C ALA A 711 -45.60 31.74 4.83
N GLU A 712 -45.26 31.73 3.53
CA GLU A 712 -45.93 30.94 2.49
C GLU A 712 -45.41 29.49 2.44
N SER A 713 -44.31 29.18 3.14
CA SER A 713 -43.74 27.84 3.15
C SER A 713 -44.58 26.86 3.98
N GLN A 714 -44.91 25.72 3.38
CA GLN A 714 -45.73 24.67 3.94
C GLN A 714 -44.96 23.79 4.94
N GLY A 715 -43.65 23.93 5.09
CA GLY A 715 -42.82 23.04 5.90
C GLY A 715 -41.51 23.66 6.39
N LEU A 716 -40.74 22.87 7.14
CA LEU A 716 -39.40 23.22 7.62
C LEU A 716 -38.43 22.16 7.09
N ARG A 717 -37.79 22.43 5.95
CA ARG A 717 -36.99 21.44 5.20
C ARG A 717 -35.76 22.08 4.58
N LEU A 718 -34.66 21.33 4.52
CA LEU A 718 -33.45 21.61 3.75
C LEU A 718 -33.21 20.46 2.78
N ASP A 719 -33.28 20.73 1.47
CA ASP A 719 -32.82 19.82 0.43
C ASP A 719 -31.45 20.30 -0.07
N LEU A 720 -30.40 19.59 0.31
CA LEU A 720 -29.01 19.94 0.05
C LEU A 720 -28.41 18.99 -0.99
N THR A 721 -27.83 19.53 -2.05
CA THR A 721 -27.15 18.79 -3.11
C THR A 721 -25.66 18.73 -2.77
N ASN A 722 -25.00 19.89 -2.71
CA ASN A 722 -23.58 20.05 -2.43
C ASN A 722 -23.34 21.12 -1.36
N ILE A 723 -22.24 20.98 -0.62
CA ILE A 723 -21.58 22.11 0.05
C ILE A 723 -20.38 22.49 -0.83
N ILE A 724 -20.17 23.78 -1.07
CA ILE A 724 -19.04 24.31 -1.83
C ILE A 724 -18.19 25.17 -0.89
N CYS A 725 -16.89 24.92 -0.88
CA CYS A 725 -15.89 25.77 -0.23
C CYS A 725 -14.96 26.33 -1.30
N GLU A 726 -15.04 27.64 -1.53
CA GLU A 726 -14.16 28.37 -2.45
C GLU A 726 -13.08 29.13 -1.67
N ARG A 727 -11.81 28.83 -1.92
CA ARG A 727 -10.68 29.48 -1.27
C ARG A 727 -10.50 30.90 -1.80
N ILE A 728 -10.65 31.88 -0.92
CA ILE A 728 -10.33 33.29 -1.19
C ILE A 728 -8.97 33.58 -0.56
N ASP A 729 -7.96 33.81 -1.39
CA ASP A 729 -6.62 34.28 -0.98
C ASP A 729 -6.61 35.77 -0.59
#